data_AF-A0A9E3B2P7-F1
#
_entry.id   AF-A0A9E3B2P7-F1
#
_cell.length_a   1.000
_cell.length_b   1.000
_cell.length_c   1.000
_cell.angle_alpha   90.00
_cell.angle_beta   90.00
_cell.angle_gamma   90.00
#
_symmetry.space_group_name_H-M   'P 1'
#
loop_
_entity.id
_entity.type
_entity.pdbx_description
1 polymer ?
#
loop_
_entity_poly.entity_id
_entity_poly.type
_entity_poly.pdbx_seq_one_letter_code
_entity_poly.pdbx_strand_id
1 'polypeptide(L)'
;IDPACGSGAFLVGMLSVLDDMMERAITLLSLEKSYVSYNAYERKKRIIGQSLYGVDVMEWAVHVAEMRLWLALIADAEYTPESLHARSEPLLPSFTFNVRCGDGLVQEIGGIKPRLKQKNSLSSRMKQRVGKLRQQKLDFYNCKHSRALLSEENIQREERNLFADILDEQIHAKEGKKKKLQRQIADMSARHLSELDDTLAHSSAASPECQKRLAALEKELAQLRKTQEALKASKTLPFVWDIAFGEILADGQGFDIVLGNPPYLRQENIHTPHSKDYSKEDNKAYKAKLASAMYELFPRFFGNTDKYGKQSIARPLKQQSDLYIYFYLLGLSLLNNKGTFCFITSNSWLDVSYGADLQEFLLKHCHIKLILDNETTRSFASASVNTIIAHLSFPNEQSEWGLQETARFVMSRVPFEALLVPGIFEAIESVQTRQTHPAYRVFPVKQSTLLEEGKVLLTKGTHEEEESKTHDVFVTEPFYTGNKWGGKYLRAPDIYWTIIEKGKDKLIRLRNVAEVRRGITTGVNDFFYLDEAMARQWEIEPEFLVPVIKSPRECRGILIDPHNLKSKLFLCHKSKAELKGTKALEYIQWGESQGFQQRPTCAGRPGWWNLGKRHLPSLSFNYLIDTTARTFYASGGCYFSDNFQDVFTVPSLVLPLCASLNSTLFQLMINVVGRSNFGDGLLKIQTYEVGDLLCLHPKAIRMDQEQLLTSSSWNVLTPSPERIALDTIIFDELNLTQGERTAVYEGVINLVNARLDKAKSLSVFHASSSLNDIVVNRRRSESRLSRATVPIPSQR
;
A
#
# COMPACT_ATOMS: atom_id res chain seq x y z
N ILE A 1 -6.27 15.88 13.43
CA ILE A 1 -7.33 14.92 13.06
C ILE A 1 -6.73 13.53 12.92
N ASP A 2 -7.46 12.50 13.34
CA ASP A 2 -7.22 11.11 12.95
C ASP A 2 -8.41 10.58 12.13
N PRO A 3 -8.25 10.32 10.82
CA PRO A 3 -9.35 9.91 9.94
C PRO A 3 -9.73 8.42 10.05
N ALA A 4 -9.03 7.65 10.88
CA ALA A 4 -9.33 6.26 11.21
C ALA A 4 -8.97 6.01 12.69
N CYS A 5 -9.62 6.76 13.59
CA CYS A 5 -9.15 6.95 14.95
C CYS A 5 -9.18 5.69 15.82
N GLY A 6 -9.97 4.68 15.43
CA GLY A 6 -10.10 3.43 16.17
C GLY A 6 -10.40 3.70 17.64
N SER A 7 -9.57 3.12 18.51
CA SER A 7 -9.67 3.29 19.96
C SER A 7 -9.23 4.67 20.50
N GLY A 8 -8.89 5.64 19.65
CA GLY A 8 -8.50 6.99 20.05
C GLY A 8 -7.08 7.12 20.62
N ALA A 9 -6.21 6.12 20.43
CA ALA A 9 -4.85 6.11 20.99
C ALA A 9 -4.02 7.33 20.53
N PHE A 10 -4.10 7.67 19.24
CA PHE A 10 -3.41 8.83 18.68
C PHE A 10 -3.99 10.17 19.16
N LEU A 11 -5.30 10.23 19.41
CA LEU A 11 -5.93 11.43 19.97
C LEU A 11 -5.41 11.70 21.38
N VAL A 12 -5.34 10.67 22.23
CA VAL A 12 -4.79 10.78 23.60
C VAL A 12 -3.28 11.05 23.60
N GLY A 13 -2.54 10.42 22.68
CA GLY A 13 -1.12 10.70 22.50
C GLY A 13 -0.87 12.17 22.13
N MET A 14 -1.63 12.67 21.14
CA MET A 14 -1.53 14.08 20.73
C MET A 14 -2.02 15.04 21.82
N LEU A 15 -3.05 14.68 22.59
CA LEU A 15 -3.46 15.43 23.78
C LEU A 15 -2.28 15.63 24.72
N SER A 16 -1.55 14.56 25.03
CA SER A 16 -0.43 14.60 25.95
C SER A 16 0.70 15.50 25.44
N VAL A 17 1.02 15.42 24.15
CA VAL A 17 2.04 16.27 23.51
C VAL A 17 1.64 17.75 23.53
N LEU A 18 0.40 18.07 23.12
CA LEU A 18 -0.09 19.44 23.10
C LEU A 18 -0.19 20.04 24.50
N ASP A 19 -0.63 19.25 25.48
CA ASP A 19 -0.75 19.65 26.88
C ASP A 19 0.61 20.06 27.46
N ASP A 20 1.60 19.19 27.27
CA ASP A 20 2.98 19.37 27.70
C ASP A 20 3.66 20.57 27.01
N MET A 21 3.42 20.75 25.71
CA MET A 21 3.89 21.94 24.97
C MET A 21 3.26 23.24 25.48
N MET A 22 1.95 23.23 25.71
CA MET A 22 1.24 24.41 26.22
C MET A 22 1.68 24.76 27.63
N GLU A 23 1.86 23.77 28.50
CA GLU A 23 2.37 23.96 29.86
C GLU A 23 3.75 24.62 29.86
N ARG A 24 4.71 24.08 29.10
CA ARG A 24 6.04 24.68 28.97
C ARG A 24 5.99 26.11 28.42
N ALA A 25 5.16 26.36 27.41
CA ALA A 25 5.03 27.69 26.82
C ALA A 25 4.50 28.71 27.85
N ILE A 26 3.50 28.34 28.65
CA ILE A 26 2.96 29.18 29.72
C ILE A 26 4.04 29.48 30.75
N THR A 27 4.79 28.48 31.20
CA THR A 27 5.86 28.64 32.19
C THR A 27 6.99 29.54 31.68
N LEU A 28 7.45 29.34 30.43
CA LEU A 28 8.58 30.08 29.86
C LEU A 28 8.25 31.53 29.53
N LEU A 29 7.07 31.79 28.97
CA LEU A 29 6.69 33.13 28.52
C LEU A 29 6.28 34.04 29.67
N SER A 30 6.26 33.55 30.92
CA SER A 30 5.79 34.28 32.10
C SER A 30 4.45 34.99 31.84
N LEU A 31 3.61 34.39 30.99
CA LEU A 31 2.28 34.90 30.71
C LEU A 31 1.60 34.98 32.08
N GLU A 32 1.32 36.21 32.52
CA GLU A 32 0.79 36.45 33.86
C GLU A 32 -0.35 35.47 34.13
N LYS A 33 -0.42 34.99 35.38
CA LYS A 33 -1.49 34.13 35.91
C LYS A 33 -2.88 34.81 35.90
N SER A 34 -3.11 35.82 35.05
CA SER A 34 -4.24 36.75 35.08
C SER A 34 -5.32 36.48 34.01
N TYR A 35 -5.17 35.47 33.14
CA TYR A 35 -6.26 35.05 32.23
C TYR A 35 -6.54 33.54 32.27
N VAL A 36 -7.59 33.21 33.05
CA VAL A 36 -8.27 31.91 33.16
C VAL A 36 -7.50 30.84 33.92
N SER A 37 -8.12 30.32 34.97
CA SER A 37 -7.67 29.21 35.82
C SER A 37 -7.38 27.96 34.98
N TYR A 38 -6.11 27.63 34.74
CA TYR A 38 -5.67 26.47 33.95
C TYR A 38 -4.96 25.42 34.81
N ASN A 39 -5.74 24.69 35.63
CA ASN A 39 -5.31 23.36 36.05
C ASN A 39 -5.20 22.44 34.82
N ALA A 40 -4.47 21.33 34.93
CA ALA A 40 -4.26 20.40 33.80
C ALA A 40 -5.58 19.95 33.16
N TYR A 41 -6.63 19.80 33.97
CA TYR A 41 -8.00 19.55 33.52
C TYR A 41 -8.52 20.56 32.50
N GLU A 42 -8.57 21.87 32.82
CA GLU A 42 -9.13 22.89 31.92
C GLU A 42 -8.29 23.08 30.64
N ARG A 43 -6.97 22.85 30.74
CA ARG A 43 -6.07 22.89 29.57
C ARG A 43 -6.34 21.71 28.64
N LYS A 44 -6.40 20.48 29.16
CA LYS A 44 -6.76 19.28 28.39
C LYS A 44 -8.17 19.38 27.81
N LYS A 45 -9.16 19.86 28.58
CA LYS A 45 -10.53 20.14 28.11
C LYS A 45 -10.50 21.08 26.91
N ARG A 46 -9.76 22.19 26.99
CA ARG A 46 -9.63 23.12 25.87
C ARG A 46 -9.01 22.48 24.63
N ILE A 47 -7.94 21.71 24.77
CA ILE A 47 -7.27 21.01 23.67
C ILE A 47 -8.23 20.03 22.98
N ILE A 48 -8.94 19.21 23.76
CA ILE A 48 -9.89 18.23 23.22
C ILE A 48 -10.99 18.94 22.42
N GLY A 49 -11.61 19.98 22.99
CA GLY A 49 -12.74 20.66 22.36
C GLY A 49 -12.38 21.47 21.11
N GLN A 50 -11.14 21.97 20.99
CA GLN A 50 -10.77 22.94 19.95
C GLN A 50 -9.71 22.44 18.96
N SER A 51 -9.01 21.35 19.26
CA SER A 51 -7.84 20.92 18.47
C SER A 51 -7.85 19.43 18.10
N LEU A 52 -8.59 18.60 18.83
CA LEU A 52 -8.64 17.16 18.57
C LEU A 52 -9.93 16.77 17.88
N TYR A 53 -9.76 15.99 16.81
CA TYR A 53 -10.84 15.50 15.97
C TYR A 53 -10.52 14.08 15.54
N GLY A 54 -11.53 13.21 15.48
CA GLY A 54 -11.42 11.82 15.08
C GLY A 54 -12.59 11.36 14.22
N VAL A 55 -12.34 10.44 13.30
CA VAL A 55 -13.39 9.75 12.53
C VAL A 55 -13.10 8.27 12.53
N ASP A 56 -14.13 7.46 12.75
CA ASP A 56 -14.08 6.03 12.51
C ASP A 56 -15.38 5.55 11.88
N VAL A 57 -15.31 4.48 11.09
CA VAL A 57 -16.51 3.88 10.51
C VAL A 57 -17.27 3.06 11.54
N MET A 58 -16.60 2.52 12.56
CA MET A 58 -17.21 1.69 13.59
C MET A 58 -17.68 2.53 14.78
N GLU A 59 -18.99 2.53 15.04
CA GLU A 59 -19.59 3.26 16.17
C GLU A 59 -18.98 2.89 17.53
N TRP A 60 -18.73 1.60 17.77
CA TRP A 60 -18.09 1.17 19.01
C TRP A 60 -16.66 1.72 19.17
N ALA A 61 -15.93 1.92 18.06
CA ALA A 61 -14.58 2.47 18.11
C ALA A 61 -14.62 3.95 18.51
N VAL A 62 -15.57 4.70 17.97
CA VAL A 62 -15.87 6.09 18.37
C VAL A 62 -16.15 6.16 19.87
N HIS A 63 -17.07 5.35 20.40
CA HIS A 63 -17.36 5.33 21.84
C HIS A 63 -16.13 4.98 22.71
N VAL A 64 -15.27 4.06 22.25
CA VAL A 64 -14.01 3.74 22.95
C VAL A 64 -13.05 4.93 22.93
N ALA A 65 -12.93 5.64 21.81
CA ALA A 65 -12.11 6.84 21.71
C ALA A 65 -12.61 7.94 22.65
N GLU A 66 -13.92 8.17 22.69
CA GLU A 66 -14.57 9.11 23.61
C GLU A 66 -14.30 8.74 25.07
N MET A 67 -14.50 7.46 25.43
CA MET A 67 -14.22 6.96 26.78
C MET A 67 -12.77 7.22 27.18
N ARG A 68 -11.79 6.98 26.30
CA ARG A 68 -10.38 7.25 26.59
C ARG A 68 -10.07 8.73 26.78
N LEU A 69 -10.69 9.60 25.99
CA LEU A 69 -10.55 11.06 26.17
C LEU A 69 -11.16 11.52 27.50
N TRP A 70 -12.31 10.96 27.92
CA TRP A 70 -12.89 11.24 29.25
C TRP A 70 -11.98 10.75 30.38
N LEU A 71 -11.42 9.54 30.27
CA LEU A 71 -10.47 9.03 31.25
C LEU A 71 -9.20 9.88 31.35
N ALA A 72 -8.67 10.33 30.21
CA ALA A 72 -7.51 11.23 30.17
C ALA A 72 -7.82 12.61 30.79
N LEU A 73 -9.08 13.06 30.71
CA LEU A 73 -9.51 14.31 31.29
C LEU A 73 -9.76 14.19 32.80
N ILE A 74 -10.47 13.15 33.24
CA ILE A 74 -10.84 12.96 34.65
C ILE A 74 -9.64 12.62 35.54
N ALA A 75 -8.57 12.08 34.96
CA ALA A 75 -7.33 11.79 35.68
C ALA A 75 -6.73 13.03 36.38
N ASP A 76 -6.95 14.23 35.82
CA ASP A 76 -6.44 15.49 36.38
C ASP A 76 -7.55 16.33 37.03
N ALA A 77 -8.72 15.75 37.27
CA ALA A 77 -9.86 16.43 37.87
C ALA A 77 -9.68 16.54 39.40
N GLU A 78 -8.91 17.54 39.84
CA GLU A 78 -8.71 17.84 41.26
C GLU A 78 -9.87 18.69 41.81
N TYR A 79 -10.98 18.03 42.15
CA TYR A 79 -12.16 18.69 42.74
C TYR A 79 -12.49 18.09 44.11
N THR A 80 -12.73 18.95 45.11
CA THR A 80 -13.31 18.51 46.39
C THR A 80 -14.80 18.18 46.22
N PRO A 81 -15.40 17.31 47.06
CA PRO A 81 -16.82 17.01 47.01
C PRO A 81 -17.71 18.26 47.05
N GLU A 82 -17.32 19.27 47.84
CA GLU A 82 -18.05 20.54 47.96
C GLU A 82 -17.98 21.34 46.65
N SER A 83 -16.81 21.37 45.99
CA SER A 83 -16.65 22.04 44.71
C SER A 83 -17.41 21.36 43.58
N LEU A 84 -17.56 20.03 43.62
CA LEU A 84 -18.38 19.27 42.66
C LEU A 84 -19.87 19.55 42.85
N HIS A 85 -20.36 19.59 44.10
CA HIS A 85 -21.75 19.91 44.38
C HIS A 85 -22.12 21.37 44.03
N ALA A 86 -21.15 22.28 44.09
CA ALA A 86 -21.35 23.69 43.73
C ALA A 86 -21.24 23.97 42.21
N ARG A 87 -20.80 23.00 41.39
CA ARG A 87 -20.67 23.21 39.94
C ARG A 87 -22.05 23.28 39.27
N SER A 88 -22.22 24.30 38.44
CA SER A 88 -23.38 24.47 37.56
C SER A 88 -23.25 23.72 36.23
N GLU A 89 -22.07 23.18 35.92
CA GLU A 89 -21.77 22.52 34.66
C GLU A 89 -21.27 21.08 34.90
N PRO A 90 -21.67 20.12 34.04
CA PRO A 90 -21.13 18.76 34.07
C PRO A 90 -19.61 18.76 34.06
N LEU A 91 -19.03 17.76 34.73
CA LEU A 91 -17.59 17.53 34.66
C LEU A 91 -17.23 17.16 33.22
N LEU A 92 -17.73 16.02 32.74
CA LEU A 92 -17.38 15.50 31.42
C LEU A 92 -18.11 16.25 30.29
N PRO A 93 -17.38 16.85 29.33
CA PRO A 93 -17.96 17.48 28.15
C PRO A 93 -18.44 16.43 27.13
N SER A 94 -19.30 16.83 26.18
CA SER A 94 -19.69 15.98 25.06
C SER A 94 -18.67 16.04 23.91
N PHE A 95 -18.28 14.88 23.37
CA PHE A 95 -17.34 14.76 22.25
C PHE A 95 -18.01 14.53 20.89
N THR A 96 -19.34 14.52 20.83
CA THR A 96 -20.14 14.13 19.65
C THR A 96 -19.76 14.87 18.37
N PHE A 97 -19.30 16.12 18.46
CA PHE A 97 -18.93 16.93 17.30
C PHE A 97 -17.42 16.87 16.97
N ASN A 98 -16.60 16.33 17.87
CA ASN A 98 -15.16 16.17 17.73
C ASN A 98 -14.79 14.78 17.19
N VAL A 99 -15.45 13.72 17.70
CA VAL A 99 -15.24 12.34 17.28
C VAL A 99 -16.52 11.85 16.58
N ARG A 100 -16.40 11.44 15.30
CA ARG A 100 -17.55 11.15 14.44
C ARG A 100 -17.56 9.72 13.93
N CYS A 101 -18.76 9.13 13.87
CA CYS A 101 -18.98 7.85 13.22
C CYS A 101 -19.35 8.04 11.74
N GLY A 102 -18.66 7.33 10.83
CA GLY A 102 -19.08 7.17 9.44
C GLY A 102 -17.94 6.83 8.46
N ASP A 103 -18.32 6.46 7.23
CA ASP A 103 -17.36 6.13 6.18
C ASP A 103 -16.71 7.41 5.63
N GLY A 104 -15.54 7.75 6.16
CA GLY A 104 -14.76 8.90 5.70
C GLY A 104 -14.18 8.76 4.28
N LEU A 105 -14.09 7.54 3.73
CA LEU A 105 -13.55 7.30 2.39
C LEU A 105 -14.63 7.42 1.31
N VAL A 106 -15.81 6.84 1.54
CA VAL A 106 -16.95 6.86 0.61
C VAL A 106 -18.05 7.78 1.17
N GLN A 107 -17.94 9.06 0.82
CA GLN A 107 -18.92 10.09 1.18
C GLN A 107 -20.14 10.00 0.24
N GLU A 108 -21.23 9.34 0.67
CA GLU A 108 -22.45 9.19 -0.15
C GLU A 108 -23.72 9.66 0.59
N ILE A 109 -24.49 10.56 -0.03
CA ILE A 109 -25.85 10.95 0.35
C ILE A 109 -26.82 10.39 -0.70
N GLY A 110 -27.63 9.38 -0.34
CA GLY A 110 -28.60 8.77 -1.26
C GLY A 110 -27.99 8.18 -2.55
N GLY A 111 -26.77 7.63 -2.45
CA GLY A 111 -26.00 7.11 -3.60
C GLY A 111 -25.32 8.20 -4.43
N ILE A 112 -25.20 9.42 -3.90
CA ILE A 112 -24.66 10.60 -4.59
C ILE A 112 -23.52 11.19 -3.77
N LYS A 113 -22.38 11.45 -4.42
CA LYS A 113 -21.20 12.01 -3.77
C LYS A 113 -21.26 13.53 -3.76
N PRO A 114 -21.22 14.19 -2.59
CA PRO A 114 -21.21 15.65 -2.51
C PRO A 114 -19.89 16.23 -3.03
N ARG A 115 -19.96 17.22 -3.92
CA ARG A 115 -18.81 17.83 -4.63
C ARG A 115 -18.45 19.22 -4.08
N LEU A 116 -18.21 19.33 -2.78
CA LEU A 116 -18.01 20.64 -2.15
C LEU A 116 -16.59 21.19 -2.27
N LYS A 117 -15.59 20.34 -2.52
CA LYS A 117 -14.20 20.76 -2.80
C LYS A 117 -14.04 21.37 -4.20
N GLN A 118 -14.76 22.45 -4.49
CA GLN A 118 -14.34 23.40 -5.51
C GLN A 118 -13.97 24.72 -4.83
N LYS A 119 -12.80 25.26 -5.22
CA LYS A 119 -12.15 26.51 -4.80
C LYS A 119 -12.99 27.79 -5.02
N ASN A 120 -14.29 27.76 -4.77
CA ASN A 120 -15.10 28.96 -4.70
C ASN A 120 -15.10 29.39 -3.23
N SER A 121 -14.46 30.52 -2.93
CA SER A 121 -14.55 31.16 -1.62
C SER A 121 -16.02 31.22 -1.22
N LEU A 122 -16.34 30.75 -0.02
CA LEU A 122 -17.69 30.87 0.52
C LEU A 122 -18.06 32.37 0.56
N SER A 123 -19.34 32.69 0.35
CA SER A 123 -19.81 34.06 0.54
C SER A 123 -19.57 34.52 1.98
N SER A 124 -19.41 35.83 2.20
CA SER A 124 -19.22 36.40 3.55
C SER A 124 -20.32 35.97 4.53
N ARG A 125 -21.57 35.87 4.04
CA ARG A 125 -22.73 35.34 4.77
C ARG A 125 -22.53 33.89 5.22
N MET A 126 -22.02 33.02 4.35
CA MET A 126 -21.75 31.63 4.69
C MET A 126 -20.61 31.52 5.70
N LYS A 127 -19.55 32.32 5.57
CA LYS A 127 -18.45 32.36 6.56
C LYS A 127 -18.94 32.72 7.95
N GLN A 128 -19.83 33.71 8.05
CA GLN A 128 -20.43 34.08 9.34
C GLN A 128 -21.26 32.94 9.94
N ARG A 129 -22.02 32.21 9.12
CA ARG A 129 -22.79 31.04 9.59
C ARG A 129 -21.91 29.88 10.02
N VAL A 130 -20.84 29.61 9.28
CA VAL A 130 -19.82 28.63 9.67
C VAL A 130 -19.22 28.99 11.03
N GLY A 131 -18.88 30.26 11.25
CA GLY A 131 -18.39 30.75 12.55
C GLY A 131 -19.43 30.58 13.68
N LYS A 132 -20.71 30.85 13.40
CA LYS A 132 -21.80 30.64 14.35
C LYS A 132 -21.96 29.15 14.71
N LEU A 133 -21.92 28.27 13.71
CA LEU A 133 -22.02 26.82 13.92
C LEU A 133 -20.83 26.30 14.74
N ARG A 134 -19.61 26.78 14.45
CA ARG A 134 -18.42 26.46 15.25
C ARG A 134 -18.61 26.84 16.72
N GLN A 135 -19.15 28.03 16.98
CA GLN A 135 -19.42 28.48 18.34
C GLN A 135 -20.52 27.63 19.01
N GLN A 136 -21.58 27.26 18.29
CA GLN A 136 -22.63 26.37 18.81
C GLN A 136 -22.11 24.99 19.18
N LYS A 137 -21.26 24.39 18.33
CA LYS A 137 -20.58 23.11 18.63
C LYS A 137 -19.71 23.24 19.88
N LEU A 138 -18.96 24.32 20.02
CA LEU A 138 -18.11 24.58 21.18
C LEU A 138 -18.90 24.86 22.46
N ASP A 139 -20.02 25.57 22.37
CA ASP A 139 -20.91 25.82 23.51
C ASP A 139 -21.60 24.53 23.97
N PHE A 140 -21.95 23.63 23.03
CA PHE A 140 -22.45 22.29 23.32
C PHE A 140 -21.39 21.42 24.00
N TYR A 141 -20.16 21.42 23.46
CA TYR A 141 -19.01 20.76 24.08
C TYR A 141 -18.82 21.21 25.53
N ASN A 142 -18.89 22.53 25.79
CA ASN A 142 -18.73 23.10 27.12
C ASN A 142 -19.98 23.00 28.02
N CYS A 143 -21.02 22.27 27.60
CA CYS A 143 -22.25 22.08 28.38
C CYS A 143 -22.90 23.39 28.85
N LYS A 144 -22.80 24.46 28.06
CA LYS A 144 -23.44 25.76 28.34
C LYS A 144 -24.95 25.68 28.06
N HIS A 145 -25.67 24.82 28.80
CA HIS A 145 -27.08 24.45 28.61
C HIS A 145 -28.09 25.55 29.01
N SER A 146 -27.73 26.84 28.90
CA SER A 146 -28.56 27.95 29.37
C SER A 146 -29.92 28.08 28.66
N ARG A 147 -30.17 27.43 27.51
CA ARG A 147 -31.45 27.52 26.79
C ARG A 147 -31.76 26.22 26.07
N ALA A 148 -33.04 25.88 25.96
CA ALA A 148 -33.60 24.77 25.15
C ALA A 148 -33.23 24.79 23.64
N LEU A 149 -32.31 25.66 23.22
CA LEU A 149 -31.89 25.93 21.84
C LEU A 149 -30.61 25.17 21.43
N LEU A 150 -29.81 24.64 22.38
CA LEU A 150 -28.54 23.94 22.12
C LEU A 150 -28.67 22.42 22.38
N SER A 151 -29.55 21.74 21.64
CA SER A 151 -29.59 20.27 21.59
C SER A 151 -28.71 19.73 20.46
N GLU A 152 -28.28 18.47 20.58
CA GLU A 152 -27.55 17.77 19.52
C GLU A 152 -28.33 17.80 18.19
N GLU A 153 -29.63 17.53 18.25
CA GLU A 153 -30.52 17.56 17.08
C GLU A 153 -30.57 18.92 16.38
N ASN A 154 -30.55 20.02 17.15
CA ASN A 154 -30.57 21.37 16.59
C ASN A 154 -29.25 21.67 15.86
N ILE A 155 -28.11 21.27 16.43
CA ILE A 155 -26.80 21.48 15.80
C ILE A 155 -26.68 20.63 14.53
N GLN A 156 -27.09 19.37 14.56
CA GLN A 156 -27.13 18.50 13.38
C GLN A 156 -28.10 19.02 12.30
N ARG A 157 -29.18 19.68 12.70
CA ARG A 157 -30.11 20.35 11.78
C ARG A 157 -29.48 21.57 11.13
N GLU A 158 -28.76 22.39 11.90
CA GLU A 158 -28.01 23.52 11.36
C GLU A 158 -26.86 23.09 10.44
N GLU A 159 -26.16 21.99 10.74
CA GLU A 159 -25.18 21.36 9.82
C GLU A 159 -25.83 21.00 8.47
N ARG A 160 -27.00 20.35 8.51
CA ARG A 160 -27.78 20.01 7.32
C ARG A 160 -28.22 21.24 6.54
N ASN A 161 -28.76 22.24 7.22
CA ASN A 161 -29.22 23.48 6.61
C ASN A 161 -28.07 24.23 5.94
N LEU A 162 -26.95 24.39 6.64
CA LEU A 162 -25.77 25.06 6.10
C LEU A 162 -25.28 24.37 4.82
N PHE A 163 -25.26 23.05 4.80
CA PHE A 163 -24.89 22.30 3.59
C PHE A 163 -25.90 22.49 2.44
N ALA A 164 -27.20 22.44 2.73
CA ALA A 164 -28.24 22.71 1.73
C ALA A 164 -28.06 24.10 1.11
N ASP A 165 -27.78 25.11 1.94
CA ASP A 165 -27.56 26.48 1.51
C ASP A 165 -26.28 26.62 0.65
N ILE A 166 -25.21 25.89 0.98
CA ILE A 166 -23.99 25.85 0.15
C ILE A 166 -24.29 25.22 -1.22
N LEU A 167 -25.06 24.13 -1.26
CA LEU A 167 -25.48 23.51 -2.52
C LEU A 167 -26.33 24.48 -3.36
N ASP A 168 -27.25 25.21 -2.73
CA ASP A 168 -28.08 26.21 -3.41
C ASP A 168 -27.24 27.35 -3.99
N GLU A 169 -26.25 27.86 -3.24
CA GLU A 169 -25.32 28.89 -3.73
C GLU A 169 -24.52 28.36 -4.94
N GLN A 170 -24.07 27.11 -4.91
CA GLN A 170 -23.36 26.49 -6.03
C GLN A 170 -24.26 26.27 -7.26
N ILE A 171 -25.51 25.83 -7.06
CA ILE A 171 -26.50 25.66 -8.12
C ILE A 171 -26.76 27.01 -8.78
N HIS A 172 -27.07 28.05 -8.01
CA HIS A 172 -27.30 29.39 -8.54
C HIS A 172 -26.09 29.95 -9.29
N ALA A 173 -24.87 29.76 -8.75
CA ALA A 173 -23.64 30.19 -9.42
C ALA A 173 -23.45 29.48 -10.77
N LYS A 174 -23.70 28.17 -10.85
CA LYS A 174 -23.60 27.40 -12.10
C LYS A 174 -24.74 27.69 -13.08
N GLU A 175 -25.96 27.94 -12.60
CA GLU A 175 -27.09 28.41 -13.41
C GLU A 175 -26.80 29.77 -14.05
N GLY A 176 -26.19 30.69 -13.29
CA GLY A 176 -25.70 31.96 -13.81
C GLY A 176 -24.68 31.78 -14.94
N LYS A 177 -23.72 30.85 -14.76
CA LYS A 177 -22.75 30.49 -15.81
C LYS A 177 -23.43 29.87 -17.04
N LYS A 178 -24.41 28.98 -16.85
CA LYS A 178 -25.21 28.39 -17.93
C LYS A 178 -25.96 29.47 -18.71
N LYS A 179 -26.66 30.40 -18.04
CA LYS A 179 -27.38 31.51 -18.70
C LYS A 179 -26.43 32.40 -19.51
N LYS A 180 -25.25 32.72 -18.98
CA LYS A 180 -24.22 33.49 -19.71
C LYS A 180 -23.74 32.76 -20.96
N LEU A 181 -23.46 31.45 -20.86
CA LEU A 181 -23.01 30.64 -21.99
C LEU A 181 -24.12 30.47 -23.04
N GLN A 182 -25.39 30.31 -22.63
CA GLN A 182 -26.55 30.29 -23.51
C GLN A 182 -26.72 31.60 -24.28
N ARG A 183 -26.54 32.76 -23.62
CA ARG A 183 -26.55 34.07 -24.27
C ARG A 183 -25.41 34.21 -25.28
N GLN A 184 -24.20 33.78 -24.92
CA GLN A 184 -23.07 33.78 -25.86
C GLN A 184 -23.35 32.94 -27.11
N ILE A 185 -23.93 31.74 -26.93
CA ILE A 185 -24.34 30.88 -28.06
C ILE A 185 -25.42 31.57 -28.91
N ALA A 186 -26.42 32.20 -28.28
CA ALA A 186 -27.49 32.90 -28.99
C ALA A 186 -26.99 34.13 -29.76
N ASP A 187 -26.11 34.94 -29.17
CA ASP A 187 -25.50 36.11 -29.80
C ASP A 187 -24.61 35.73 -30.99
N MET A 188 -23.86 34.62 -30.88
CA MET A 188 -23.07 34.09 -31.98
C MET A 188 -23.96 33.63 -33.14
N SER A 189 -25.08 32.96 -32.85
CA SER A 189 -26.06 32.55 -33.85
C SER A 189 -26.79 33.76 -34.49
N ALA A 190 -27.07 34.81 -33.72
CA ALA A 190 -27.78 36.00 -34.18
C ALA A 190 -26.93 36.91 -35.07
N ARG A 191 -25.63 37.08 -34.77
CA ARG A 191 -24.68 37.81 -35.64
C ARG A 191 -24.57 37.17 -37.02
N HIS A 192 -24.67 35.84 -37.08
CA HIS A 192 -24.63 35.11 -38.34
C HIS A 192 -25.93 35.26 -39.16
N LEU A 193 -27.08 35.43 -38.50
CA LEU A 193 -28.36 35.72 -39.18
C LEU A 193 -28.40 37.13 -39.82
N SER A 194 -27.53 38.04 -39.37
CA SER A 194 -27.40 39.42 -39.89
C SER A 194 -26.44 39.51 -41.08
N GLU A 195 -25.62 38.49 -41.34
CA GLU A 195 -24.66 38.40 -42.45
C GLU A 195 -25.14 37.30 -43.43
N LEU A 196 -26.29 37.54 -44.06
CA LEU A 196 -26.72 36.79 -45.24
C LEU A 196 -26.31 37.60 -46.49
N ASP A 197 -25.08 37.38 -46.93
CA ASP A 197 -24.71 37.54 -48.35
C ASP A 197 -24.42 36.13 -48.89
N ASP A 198 -25.00 35.84 -50.06
CA ASP A 198 -25.00 34.54 -50.70
C ASP A 198 -23.59 34.15 -51.14
N THR A 199 -22.88 33.35 -50.35
CA THR A 199 -21.99 32.27 -50.83
C THR A 199 -21.35 31.52 -49.67
N LEU A 200 -21.31 30.18 -49.79
CA LEU A 200 -20.64 29.20 -48.91
C LEU A 200 -21.43 28.70 -47.69
N ALA A 201 -22.41 27.85 -48.00
CA ALA A 201 -23.10 26.95 -47.08
C ALA A 201 -22.23 25.83 -46.49
N HIS A 202 -21.02 26.10 -45.98
CA HIS A 202 -20.15 25.10 -45.34
C HIS A 202 -19.54 25.62 -44.02
N SER A 203 -20.34 25.66 -42.96
CA SER A 203 -20.01 25.19 -41.59
C SER A 203 -21.02 25.75 -40.58
N SER A 204 -22.21 25.16 -40.56
CA SER A 204 -23.18 25.39 -39.50
C SER A 204 -22.69 24.75 -38.20
N ALA A 205 -22.52 25.57 -37.16
CA ALA A 205 -22.88 25.28 -35.76
C ALA A 205 -22.20 26.29 -34.85
N ALA A 206 -22.89 26.71 -33.79
CA ALA A 206 -22.24 27.28 -32.61
C ALA A 206 -21.00 26.46 -32.26
N SER A 207 -19.87 27.10 -31.90
CA SER A 207 -18.61 26.40 -31.64
C SER A 207 -18.88 25.12 -30.83
N PRO A 208 -18.57 23.91 -31.37
CA PRO A 208 -18.83 22.63 -30.71
C PRO A 208 -18.33 22.59 -29.25
N GLU A 209 -17.33 23.42 -28.94
CA GLU A 209 -16.78 23.64 -27.62
C GLU A 209 -17.75 24.30 -26.63
N CYS A 210 -18.49 25.33 -27.05
CA CYS A 210 -19.50 25.98 -26.21
C CYS A 210 -20.67 25.04 -25.90
N GLN A 211 -21.12 24.25 -26.88
CA GLN A 211 -22.17 23.25 -26.70
C GLN A 211 -21.73 22.12 -25.74
N LYS A 212 -20.50 21.61 -25.88
CA LYS A 212 -19.93 20.62 -24.94
C LYS A 212 -19.81 21.17 -23.52
N ARG A 213 -19.37 22.43 -23.37
CA ARG A 213 -19.24 23.09 -22.06
C ARG A 213 -20.60 23.30 -21.40
N LEU A 214 -21.63 23.60 -22.19
CA LEU A 214 -23.02 23.66 -21.73
C LEU A 214 -23.50 22.29 -21.26
N ALA A 215 -23.27 21.22 -22.03
CA ALA A 215 -23.63 19.85 -21.64
C ALA A 215 -22.90 19.40 -20.35
N ALA A 216 -21.63 19.76 -20.18
CA ALA A 216 -20.88 19.49 -18.95
C ALA A 216 -21.48 20.23 -17.73
N LEU A 217 -21.81 21.52 -17.88
CA LEU A 217 -22.49 22.31 -16.84
C LEU A 217 -23.88 21.74 -16.50
N GLU A 218 -24.63 21.28 -17.49
CA GLU A 218 -25.94 20.65 -17.28
C GLU A 218 -25.82 19.33 -16.51
N LYS A 219 -24.83 18.51 -16.83
CA LYS A 219 -24.54 17.28 -16.08
C LYS A 219 -24.17 17.59 -14.62
N GLU A 220 -23.34 18.61 -14.39
CA GLU A 220 -22.99 19.06 -13.03
C GLU A 220 -24.20 19.60 -12.26
N LEU A 221 -25.05 20.42 -12.91
CA LEU A 221 -26.28 20.94 -12.31
C LEU A 221 -27.27 19.82 -11.96
N ALA A 222 -27.45 18.84 -12.86
CA ALA A 222 -28.27 17.67 -12.60
C ALA A 222 -27.75 16.89 -11.37
N GLN A 223 -26.43 16.72 -11.26
CA GLN A 223 -25.81 16.07 -10.11
C GLN A 223 -26.04 16.83 -8.80
N LEU A 224 -25.87 18.17 -8.80
CA LEU A 224 -26.10 18.99 -7.60
C LEU A 224 -27.56 18.96 -7.16
N ARG A 225 -28.51 19.10 -8.09
CA ARG A 225 -29.95 19.02 -7.79
C ARG A 225 -30.34 17.66 -7.22
N LYS A 226 -29.83 16.57 -7.80
CA LYS A 226 -30.05 15.22 -7.28
C LYS A 226 -29.47 15.07 -5.86
N THR A 227 -28.30 15.64 -5.59
CA THR A 227 -27.71 15.66 -4.23
C THR A 227 -28.61 16.40 -3.25
N GLN A 228 -29.18 17.53 -3.67
CA GLN A 228 -30.09 18.34 -2.86
C GLN A 228 -31.39 17.59 -2.55
N GLU A 229 -31.96 16.88 -3.53
CA GLU A 229 -33.13 16.02 -3.34
C GLU A 229 -32.84 14.86 -2.38
N ALA A 230 -31.69 14.19 -2.55
CA ALA A 230 -31.25 13.13 -1.66
C ALA A 230 -31.03 13.62 -0.21
N LEU A 231 -30.47 14.82 -0.05
CA LEU A 231 -30.30 15.46 1.26
C LEU A 231 -31.64 15.74 1.93
N LYS A 232 -32.64 16.24 1.18
CA LYS A 232 -34.00 16.49 1.68
C LYS A 232 -34.76 15.21 2.02
N ALA A 233 -34.53 14.13 1.26
CA ALA A 233 -35.21 12.85 1.46
C ALA A 233 -34.62 12.02 2.62
N SER A 234 -33.36 12.24 2.99
CA SER A 234 -32.67 11.43 4.00
C SER A 234 -33.06 11.83 5.42
N LYS A 235 -33.57 10.87 6.21
CA LYS A 235 -33.88 11.07 7.64
C LYS A 235 -32.61 11.25 8.48
N THR A 236 -31.58 10.46 8.19
CA THR A 236 -30.25 10.49 8.82
C THR A 236 -29.23 11.06 7.85
N LEU A 237 -28.33 11.92 8.33
CA LEU A 237 -27.28 12.47 7.49
C LEU A 237 -26.08 11.50 7.50
N PRO A 238 -25.66 10.95 6.35
CA PRO A 238 -24.43 10.17 6.29
C PRO A 238 -23.23 11.10 6.48
N PHE A 239 -22.12 10.54 6.95
CA PHE A 239 -20.92 11.31 7.24
C PHE A 239 -20.33 11.91 5.95
N VAL A 240 -20.06 13.23 6.00
CA VAL A 240 -19.43 14.00 4.92
C VAL A 240 -18.48 14.99 5.58
N TRP A 241 -17.23 15.02 5.15
CA TRP A 241 -16.18 15.83 5.78
C TRP A 241 -16.52 17.31 5.82
N ASP A 242 -16.97 17.85 4.69
CA ASP A 242 -17.30 19.25 4.54
C ASP A 242 -18.52 19.70 5.38
N ILE A 243 -19.34 18.74 5.86
CA ILE A 243 -20.46 19.02 6.77
C ILE A 243 -20.01 18.87 8.22
N ALA A 244 -19.43 17.71 8.54
CA ALA A 244 -19.04 17.37 9.91
C ALA A 244 -17.98 18.31 10.48
N PHE A 245 -17.08 18.80 9.62
CA PHE A 245 -15.97 19.70 9.95
C PHE A 245 -15.90 20.91 9.00
N GLY A 246 -17.06 21.38 8.51
CA GLY A 246 -17.14 22.53 7.60
C GLY A 246 -16.47 23.79 8.18
N GLU A 247 -16.44 23.92 9.51
CA GLU A 247 -15.75 25.00 10.21
C GLU A 247 -14.21 24.99 10.12
N ILE A 248 -13.64 23.86 9.72
CA ILE A 248 -12.19 23.69 9.53
C ILE A 248 -11.86 23.69 8.04
N LEU A 249 -12.72 23.06 7.22
CA LEU A 249 -12.50 22.88 5.79
C LEU A 249 -13.00 24.06 4.93
N ALA A 250 -13.73 25.01 5.53
CA ALA A 250 -14.22 26.22 4.87
C ALA A 250 -13.08 27.02 4.21
N ASP A 251 -13.40 27.69 3.12
CA ASP A 251 -12.48 28.58 2.36
C ASP A 251 -11.18 27.91 1.87
N GLY A 252 -11.19 26.59 1.68
CA GLY A 252 -10.01 25.86 1.23
C GLY A 252 -8.91 25.76 2.30
N GLN A 253 -9.29 25.96 3.57
CA GLN A 253 -8.49 25.57 4.71
C GLN A 253 -8.60 24.06 4.96
N GLY A 254 -7.89 23.60 5.99
CA GLY A 254 -7.75 22.19 6.34
C GLY A 254 -7.09 22.05 7.70
N PHE A 255 -6.89 20.81 8.12
CA PHE A 255 -6.22 20.52 9.38
C PHE A 255 -4.72 20.83 9.31
N ASP A 256 -4.16 21.29 10.42
CA ASP A 256 -2.71 21.50 10.56
C ASP A 256 -1.96 20.17 10.67
N ILE A 257 -2.57 19.18 11.32
CA ILE A 257 -1.98 17.86 11.53
C ILE A 257 -3.00 16.77 11.20
N VAL A 258 -2.62 15.90 10.27
CA VAL A 258 -3.31 14.63 9.99
C VAL A 258 -2.39 13.50 10.46
N LEU A 259 -2.84 12.73 11.44
CA LEU A 259 -2.10 11.60 11.99
C LEU A 259 -2.98 10.35 12.05
N GLY A 260 -2.40 9.16 12.01
CA GLY A 260 -3.22 7.96 12.14
C GLY A 260 -2.50 6.64 11.85
N ASN A 261 -3.20 5.56 12.14
CA ASN A 261 -2.79 4.19 11.86
C ASN A 261 -3.97 3.47 11.18
N PRO A 262 -4.20 3.73 9.88
CA PRO A 262 -5.36 3.21 9.17
C PRO A 262 -5.34 1.67 9.11
N PRO A 263 -6.49 1.03 8.89
CA PRO A 263 -6.61 -0.43 8.88
C PRO A 263 -5.73 -1.11 7.82
N TYR A 264 -5.03 -2.17 8.23
CA TYR A 264 -4.19 -3.03 7.39
C TYR A 264 -5.01 -4.07 6.60
N LEU A 265 -6.03 -3.60 5.88
CA LEU A 265 -6.93 -4.46 5.12
C LEU A 265 -6.38 -4.70 3.71
N ARG A 266 -6.03 -5.96 3.42
CA ARG A 266 -5.58 -6.37 2.09
C ARG A 266 -6.68 -6.21 1.07
N GLN A 267 -6.30 -5.94 -0.18
CA GLN A 267 -7.23 -5.73 -1.29
C GLN A 267 -8.33 -6.81 -1.38
N GLU A 268 -8.03 -8.09 -1.17
CA GLU A 268 -9.03 -9.17 -1.24
C GLU A 268 -10.15 -9.07 -0.19
N ASN A 269 -9.88 -8.40 0.92
CA ASN A 269 -10.77 -8.30 2.06
C ASN A 269 -11.48 -6.94 2.13
N ILE A 270 -11.28 -6.05 1.16
CA ILE A 270 -11.97 -4.75 1.10
C ILE A 270 -13.44 -4.99 0.70
N HIS A 271 -14.35 -4.64 1.60
CA HIS A 271 -15.80 -4.72 1.43
C HIS A 271 -16.48 -3.46 2.00
N THR A 272 -17.76 -3.28 1.67
CA THR A 272 -18.56 -2.19 2.23
C THR A 272 -18.61 -2.31 3.78
N PRO A 273 -18.39 -1.22 4.53
CA PRO A 273 -18.51 -1.24 5.98
C PRO A 273 -19.92 -1.67 6.44
N HIS A 274 -19.99 -2.32 7.60
CA HIS A 274 -21.22 -2.82 8.25
C HIS A 274 -22.02 -3.92 7.52
N SER A 275 -21.65 -4.29 6.29
CA SER A 275 -22.27 -5.44 5.62
C SER A 275 -21.73 -6.74 6.21
N LYS A 276 -22.61 -7.58 6.77
CA LYS A 276 -22.23 -8.91 7.29
C LYS A 276 -22.09 -9.95 6.17
N ASP A 277 -22.86 -9.78 5.10
CA ASP A 277 -22.81 -10.60 3.89
C ASP A 277 -22.40 -9.71 2.71
N TYR A 278 -21.39 -10.12 1.95
CA TYR A 278 -20.94 -9.40 0.77
C TYR A 278 -20.57 -10.37 -0.34
N SER A 279 -21.06 -10.11 -1.54
CA SER A 279 -20.65 -10.84 -2.75
C SER A 279 -19.32 -10.30 -3.30
N LYS A 280 -18.70 -11.03 -4.23
CA LYS A 280 -17.51 -10.52 -4.93
C LYS A 280 -17.83 -9.26 -5.75
N GLU A 281 -19.06 -9.18 -6.25
CA GLU A 281 -19.61 -8.06 -7.00
C GLU A 281 -19.75 -6.81 -6.12
N ASP A 282 -20.23 -6.97 -4.87
CA ASP A 282 -20.33 -5.88 -3.90
C ASP A 282 -18.95 -5.32 -3.55
N ASN A 283 -17.96 -6.19 -3.32
CA ASN A 283 -16.58 -5.78 -3.04
C ASN A 283 -15.98 -4.99 -4.22
N LYS A 284 -16.23 -5.45 -5.45
CA LYS A 284 -15.79 -4.75 -6.65
C LYS A 284 -16.48 -3.38 -6.80
N ALA A 285 -17.78 -3.29 -6.52
CA ALA A 285 -18.53 -2.05 -6.54
C ALA A 285 -18.01 -1.05 -5.50
N TYR A 286 -17.75 -1.50 -4.27
CA TYR A 286 -17.20 -0.65 -3.21
C TYR A 286 -15.79 -0.15 -3.53
N LYS A 287 -14.90 -1.01 -4.05
CA LYS A 287 -13.57 -0.58 -4.53
C LYS A 287 -13.66 0.46 -5.65
N ALA A 288 -14.61 0.32 -6.57
CA ALA A 288 -14.85 1.32 -7.60
C ALA A 288 -15.30 2.66 -7.00
N LYS A 289 -16.14 2.64 -5.96
CA LYS A 289 -16.53 3.84 -5.21
C LYS A 289 -15.33 4.51 -4.53
N LEU A 290 -14.48 3.73 -3.86
CA LEU A 290 -13.23 4.21 -3.24
C LEU A 290 -12.32 4.90 -4.27
N ALA A 291 -12.01 4.22 -5.37
CA ALA A 291 -11.16 4.78 -6.42
C ALA A 291 -11.76 6.06 -7.02
N SER A 292 -13.07 6.06 -7.30
CA SER A 292 -13.78 7.23 -7.79
C SER A 292 -13.72 8.40 -6.79
N ALA A 293 -13.77 8.16 -5.49
CA ALA A 293 -13.62 9.23 -4.50
C ALA A 293 -12.21 9.86 -4.56
N MET A 294 -11.17 9.05 -4.75
CA MET A 294 -9.79 9.56 -4.87
C MET A 294 -9.58 10.38 -6.15
N TYR A 295 -10.20 9.97 -7.26
CA TYR A 295 -10.14 10.73 -8.52
C TYR A 295 -10.83 12.08 -8.41
N GLU A 296 -11.87 12.19 -7.57
CA GLU A 296 -12.54 13.47 -7.30
C GLU A 296 -11.72 14.37 -6.37
N LEU A 297 -10.96 13.78 -5.43
CA LEU A 297 -10.06 14.53 -4.56
C LEU A 297 -8.84 15.09 -5.30
N PHE A 298 -8.28 14.32 -6.24
CA PHE A 298 -7.08 14.70 -7.01
C PHE A 298 -7.29 14.55 -8.53
N PRO A 299 -8.15 15.39 -9.14
CA PRO A 299 -8.58 15.23 -10.53
C PRO A 299 -7.49 15.59 -11.54
N ARG A 300 -6.44 16.33 -11.16
CA ARG A 300 -5.35 16.68 -12.09
C ARG A 300 -4.32 15.56 -12.18
N PHE A 301 -4.04 14.89 -11.07
CA PHE A 301 -3.11 13.78 -11.06
C PHE A 301 -3.71 12.52 -11.70
N PHE A 302 -4.92 12.13 -11.27
CA PHE A 302 -5.56 10.91 -11.77
C PHE A 302 -6.31 11.09 -13.09
N GLY A 303 -6.75 12.31 -13.37
CA GLY A 303 -7.50 12.65 -14.56
C GLY A 303 -6.64 13.21 -15.68
N ASN A 304 -7.18 13.18 -16.90
CA ASN A 304 -6.71 13.99 -18.01
C ASN A 304 -7.90 14.80 -18.52
N THR A 305 -7.66 16.06 -18.84
CA THR A 305 -8.67 16.93 -19.45
C THR A 305 -8.27 17.09 -20.90
N ASP A 306 -9.07 16.56 -21.83
CA ASP A 306 -8.80 16.77 -23.24
C ASP A 306 -8.94 18.25 -23.62
N LYS A 307 -8.51 18.61 -24.83
CA LYS A 307 -8.66 19.96 -25.40
C LYS A 307 -10.10 20.50 -25.43
N TYR A 308 -11.10 19.65 -25.16
CA TYR A 308 -12.52 19.98 -25.13
C TYR A 308 -13.09 20.01 -23.69
N GLY A 309 -12.25 19.90 -22.66
CA GLY A 309 -12.67 19.92 -21.27
C GLY A 309 -13.24 18.60 -20.75
N LYS A 310 -13.19 17.50 -21.53
CA LYS A 310 -13.68 16.19 -21.09
C LYS A 310 -12.64 15.55 -20.18
N GLN A 311 -13.06 15.30 -18.94
CA GLN A 311 -12.26 14.54 -17.99
C GLN A 311 -12.36 13.04 -18.27
N SER A 312 -11.21 12.40 -18.44
CA SER A 312 -11.04 10.95 -18.42
C SER A 312 -10.09 10.56 -17.30
N ILE A 313 -10.11 9.30 -16.89
CA ILE A 313 -9.13 8.77 -15.93
C ILE A 313 -7.89 8.39 -16.75
N ALA A 314 -6.78 9.07 -16.51
CA ALA A 314 -5.51 8.76 -17.15
C ALA A 314 -4.67 7.77 -16.35
N ARG A 315 -4.80 7.80 -15.02
CA ARG A 315 -4.01 6.96 -14.10
C ARG A 315 -4.96 6.22 -13.15
N PRO A 316 -5.57 5.10 -13.57
CA PRO A 316 -6.45 4.36 -12.69
C PRO A 316 -5.66 3.69 -11.57
N LEU A 317 -6.09 3.86 -10.32
CA LEU A 317 -5.52 3.15 -9.17
C LEU A 317 -5.62 1.63 -9.38
N LYS A 318 -4.52 0.94 -9.10
CA LYS A 318 -4.45 -0.53 -9.27
C LYS A 318 -5.41 -1.21 -8.30
N GLN A 319 -6.17 -2.21 -8.79
CA GLN A 319 -7.15 -2.95 -7.99
C GLN A 319 -6.53 -3.74 -6.82
N GLN A 320 -5.22 -3.97 -6.89
CA GLN A 320 -4.43 -4.64 -5.86
C GLN A 320 -4.01 -3.71 -4.70
N SER A 321 -4.43 -2.44 -4.73
CA SER A 321 -4.12 -1.48 -3.66
C SER A 321 -4.81 -1.87 -2.35
N ASP A 322 -4.04 -1.89 -1.27
CA ASP A 322 -4.56 -2.09 0.09
C ASP A 322 -5.30 -0.84 0.58
N LEU A 323 -6.17 -1.01 1.59
CA LEU A 323 -7.10 0.04 2.02
C LEU A 323 -6.40 1.34 2.48
N TYR A 324 -5.22 1.23 3.10
CA TYR A 324 -4.48 2.39 3.60
C TYR A 324 -4.02 3.34 2.48
N ILE A 325 -3.94 2.91 1.22
CA ILE A 325 -3.61 3.79 0.07
C ILE A 325 -4.69 4.87 -0.09
N TYR A 326 -5.96 4.49 0.08
CA TYR A 326 -7.08 5.43 0.02
C TYR A 326 -7.05 6.41 1.21
N PHE A 327 -6.63 5.94 2.39
CA PHE A 327 -6.45 6.80 3.55
C PHE A 327 -5.28 7.79 3.38
N TYR A 328 -4.17 7.42 2.72
CA TYR A 328 -3.11 8.38 2.38
C TYR A 328 -3.66 9.56 1.59
N LEU A 329 -4.35 9.25 0.48
CA LEU A 329 -4.92 10.26 -0.41
C LEU A 329 -5.99 11.08 0.33
N LEU A 330 -6.90 10.43 1.06
CA LEU A 330 -7.88 11.15 1.89
C LEU A 330 -7.19 12.10 2.87
N GLY A 331 -6.27 11.58 3.69
CA GLY A 331 -5.60 12.35 4.74
C GLY A 331 -4.79 13.53 4.19
N LEU A 332 -4.06 13.34 3.09
CA LEU A 332 -3.37 14.42 2.40
C LEU A 332 -4.34 15.50 1.89
N SER A 333 -5.53 15.10 1.45
CA SER A 333 -6.56 16.05 1.01
C SER A 333 -7.15 16.88 2.15
N LEU A 334 -7.05 16.42 3.40
CA LEU A 334 -7.62 17.09 4.58
C LEU A 334 -6.70 18.19 5.13
N LEU A 335 -5.46 18.29 4.66
CA LEU A 335 -4.48 19.26 5.15
C LEU A 335 -4.72 20.65 4.58
N ASN A 336 -4.39 21.67 5.38
CA ASN A 336 -4.17 23.01 4.86
C ASN A 336 -2.80 23.13 4.15
N ASN A 337 -2.54 24.28 3.53
CA ASN A 337 -1.32 24.55 2.76
C ASN A 337 -0.03 24.74 3.60
N LYS A 338 -0.09 24.52 4.91
CA LYS A 338 1.07 24.47 5.81
C LYS A 338 1.05 23.22 6.69
N GLY A 339 0.07 22.34 6.48
CA GLY A 339 -0.18 21.19 7.32
C GLY A 339 0.85 20.09 7.13
N THR A 340 0.89 19.19 8.11
CA THR A 340 1.77 18.04 8.14
C THR A 340 0.97 16.73 8.28
N PHE A 341 1.42 15.72 7.57
CA PHE A 341 0.84 14.39 7.53
C PHE A 341 1.77 13.40 8.24
N CYS A 342 1.25 12.50 9.07
CA CYS A 342 2.06 11.43 9.68
C CYS A 342 1.26 10.14 9.89
N PHE A 343 1.47 9.13 9.06
CA PHE A 343 0.80 7.83 9.21
C PHE A 343 1.75 6.68 9.52
N ILE A 344 1.25 5.72 10.30
CA ILE A 344 1.84 4.39 10.43
C ILE A 344 1.12 3.46 9.47
N THR A 345 1.84 2.88 8.51
CA THR A 345 1.26 2.00 7.48
C THR A 345 2.18 0.84 7.12
N SER A 346 1.70 -0.13 6.33
CA SER A 346 2.51 -1.25 5.85
C SER A 346 3.64 -0.73 4.97
N ASN A 347 4.81 -1.36 5.02
CA ASN A 347 5.91 -1.04 4.11
C ASN A 347 5.68 -1.49 2.65
N SER A 348 4.64 -2.31 2.38
CA SER A 348 4.40 -2.92 1.07
C SER A 348 4.35 -1.92 -0.09
N TRP A 349 3.80 -0.72 0.11
CA TRP A 349 3.67 0.26 -0.98
C TRP A 349 5.02 0.87 -1.43
N LEU A 350 6.07 0.70 -0.62
CA LEU A 350 7.44 1.09 -1.00
C LEU A 350 8.06 0.12 -2.02
N ASP A 351 7.61 -1.14 -2.06
CA ASP A 351 8.27 -2.21 -2.81
C ASP A 351 7.35 -2.99 -3.76
N VAL A 352 6.02 -2.82 -3.68
CA VAL A 352 5.04 -3.54 -4.52
C VAL A 352 4.46 -2.61 -5.57
N SER A 353 4.20 -3.14 -6.77
CA SER A 353 3.78 -2.37 -7.94
C SER A 353 2.48 -1.58 -7.77
N TYR A 354 1.57 -1.93 -6.85
CA TYR A 354 0.38 -1.12 -6.58
C TYR A 354 0.71 0.22 -5.90
N GLY A 355 1.88 0.33 -5.26
CA GLY A 355 2.32 1.57 -4.63
C GLY A 355 2.84 2.62 -5.62
N ALA A 356 3.04 2.26 -6.90
CA ALA A 356 3.64 3.15 -7.90
C ALA A 356 2.90 4.48 -8.06
N ASP A 357 1.56 4.45 -8.11
CA ASP A 357 0.75 5.67 -8.29
C ASP A 357 0.85 6.59 -7.05
N LEU A 358 0.88 6.00 -5.84
CA LEU A 358 1.08 6.76 -4.61
C LEU A 358 2.50 7.34 -4.56
N GLN A 359 3.52 6.56 -4.90
CA GLN A 359 4.90 7.04 -4.98
C GLN A 359 5.02 8.23 -5.93
N GLU A 360 4.50 8.13 -7.16
CA GLU A 360 4.54 9.23 -8.14
C GLU A 360 3.80 10.47 -7.63
N PHE A 361 2.62 10.29 -7.04
CA PHE A 361 1.84 11.39 -6.45
C PHE A 361 2.65 12.12 -5.37
N LEU A 362 3.26 11.37 -4.44
CA LEU A 362 4.06 11.92 -3.35
C LEU A 362 5.29 12.66 -3.88
N LEU A 363 6.02 12.08 -4.85
CA LEU A 363 7.21 12.70 -5.43
C LEU A 363 6.92 14.04 -6.09
N LYS A 364 5.79 14.13 -6.81
CA LYS A 364 5.44 15.33 -7.58
C LYS A 364 4.83 16.40 -6.68
N HIS A 365 3.89 16.01 -5.83
CA HIS A 365 2.98 16.98 -5.20
C HIS A 365 3.22 17.20 -3.73
N CYS A 366 4.07 16.41 -3.08
CA CYS A 366 4.37 16.53 -1.65
C CYS A 366 5.90 16.61 -1.42
N HIS A 367 6.30 17.06 -0.24
CA HIS A 367 7.62 16.81 0.32
C HIS A 367 7.57 15.57 1.21
N ILE A 368 8.34 14.55 0.87
CA ILE A 368 8.58 13.36 1.69
C ILE A 368 9.63 13.72 2.75
N LYS A 369 9.20 14.31 3.86
CA LYS A 369 10.11 14.76 4.92
C LYS A 369 10.89 13.61 5.52
N LEU A 370 10.20 12.49 5.79
CA LEU A 370 10.78 11.31 6.42
C LEU A 370 9.94 10.05 6.11
N ILE A 371 10.61 8.98 5.70
CA ILE A 371 10.09 7.61 5.73
C ILE A 371 10.95 6.82 6.72
N LEU A 372 10.38 6.40 7.85
CA LEU A 372 11.09 5.74 8.94
C LEU A 372 10.64 4.28 9.08
N ASP A 373 11.60 3.35 9.08
CA ASP A 373 11.42 1.90 9.36
C ASP A 373 12.31 1.49 10.55
N ASN A 374 12.08 0.30 11.11
CA ASN A 374 12.88 -0.27 12.19
C ASN A 374 13.49 -1.62 11.77
N GLU A 375 14.80 -1.74 11.92
CA GLU A 375 15.56 -2.95 11.61
C GLU A 375 15.37 -4.04 12.69
N THR A 376 15.28 -3.64 13.96
CA THR A 376 15.43 -4.52 15.12
C THR A 376 14.15 -5.18 15.61
N THR A 377 13.01 -4.48 15.54
CA THR A 377 11.76 -4.96 16.11
C THR A 377 10.60 -4.82 15.13
N ARG A 378 9.62 -5.72 15.23
CA ARG A 378 8.29 -5.48 14.65
C ARG A 378 7.51 -4.58 15.60
N SER A 379 6.88 -3.55 15.05
CA SER A 379 6.10 -2.57 15.83
C SER A 379 4.85 -3.14 16.49
N PHE A 380 4.31 -4.27 15.98
CA PHE A 380 3.10 -4.90 16.51
C PHE A 380 3.27 -6.42 16.61
N ALA A 381 3.03 -6.99 17.80
CA ALA A 381 3.17 -8.42 18.06
C ALA A 381 2.12 -9.30 17.32
N SER A 382 0.94 -8.74 17.02
CA SER A 382 -0.17 -9.46 16.40
C SER A 382 -0.30 -9.26 14.88
N ALA A 383 0.43 -8.30 14.30
CA ALA A 383 0.37 -8.04 12.87
C ALA A 383 1.54 -8.73 12.15
N SER A 384 1.23 -9.59 11.18
CA SER A 384 2.23 -10.20 10.28
C SER A 384 2.87 -9.20 9.31
N VAL A 385 2.64 -7.90 9.49
CA VAL A 385 2.94 -6.82 8.56
C VAL A 385 4.05 -5.93 9.12
N ASN A 386 5.12 -5.71 8.34
CA ASN A 386 6.14 -4.71 8.65
C ASN A 386 5.57 -3.30 8.42
N THR A 387 5.83 -2.38 9.34
CA THR A 387 5.25 -1.03 9.30
C THR A 387 6.31 0.04 9.18
N ILE A 388 5.95 1.14 8.53
CA ILE A 388 6.74 2.36 8.42
C ILE A 388 5.95 3.54 8.95
N ILE A 389 6.66 4.58 9.36
CA ILE A 389 6.12 5.90 9.64
C ILE A 389 6.43 6.79 8.44
N ALA A 390 5.40 7.36 7.83
CA ALA A 390 5.55 8.32 6.73
C ALA A 390 5.14 9.70 7.17
N HIS A 391 6.10 10.63 7.16
CA HIS A 391 5.92 12.04 7.48
C HIS A 391 6.05 12.87 6.20
N LEU A 392 4.97 13.57 5.85
CA LEU A 392 4.81 14.25 4.57
C LEU A 392 4.31 15.68 4.78
N SER A 393 4.59 16.58 3.82
CA SER A 393 3.90 17.87 3.73
C SER A 393 2.51 17.73 3.10
N PHE A 394 1.74 18.83 3.13
CA PHE A 394 0.55 19.00 2.32
C PHE A 394 0.84 18.81 0.81
N PRO A 395 -0.17 18.36 0.02
CA PRO A 395 -0.06 18.22 -1.43
C PRO A 395 -0.37 19.54 -2.19
N ASN A 396 0.25 19.75 -3.34
CA ASN A 396 -0.14 20.78 -4.31
C ASN A 396 -0.13 20.26 -5.76
N GLU A 397 -1.31 19.93 -6.30
CA GLU A 397 -1.50 19.45 -7.69
C GLU A 397 -1.29 20.53 -8.77
N GLN A 398 -1.06 21.80 -8.40
CA GLN A 398 -0.83 22.85 -9.39
C GLN A 398 0.61 22.90 -9.90
N SER A 399 1.51 22.20 -9.22
CA SER A 399 2.94 22.18 -9.54
C SER A 399 3.54 20.83 -9.16
N GLU A 400 4.65 20.47 -9.79
CA GLU A 400 5.47 19.33 -9.37
C GLU A 400 6.57 19.79 -8.38
N TRP A 401 6.21 20.67 -7.43
CA TRP A 401 7.18 21.33 -6.53
C TRP A 401 7.97 20.34 -5.68
N GLY A 402 7.37 19.20 -5.34
CA GLY A 402 8.02 18.15 -4.57
C GLY A 402 9.30 17.65 -5.23
N LEU A 403 9.43 17.72 -6.55
CA LEU A 403 10.63 17.27 -7.27
C LEU A 403 11.89 18.06 -6.92
N GLN A 404 11.75 19.28 -6.39
CA GLN A 404 12.90 20.06 -5.91
C GLN A 404 13.34 19.68 -4.50
N GLU A 405 12.49 18.96 -3.77
CA GLU A 405 12.73 18.58 -2.40
C GLU A 405 13.59 17.33 -2.27
N THR A 406 14.14 17.16 -1.07
CA THR A 406 14.92 15.97 -0.70
C THR A 406 14.07 15.07 0.18
N ALA A 407 13.84 13.85 -0.31
CA ALA A 407 13.23 12.77 0.45
C ALA A 407 14.27 12.15 1.38
N ARG A 408 13.88 11.84 2.63
CA ARG A 408 14.76 11.16 3.60
C ARG A 408 14.19 9.80 3.97
N PHE A 409 14.96 8.76 3.71
CA PHE A 409 14.68 7.40 4.17
C PHE A 409 15.55 7.11 5.38
N VAL A 410 14.93 6.72 6.50
CA VAL A 410 15.63 6.45 7.75
C VAL A 410 15.33 5.04 8.21
N MET A 411 16.37 4.27 8.48
CA MET A 411 16.28 2.96 9.10
C MET A 411 16.78 3.08 10.54
N SER A 412 15.90 2.87 11.51
CA SER A 412 16.27 2.76 12.92
C SER A 412 17.00 1.44 13.17
N ARG A 413 18.13 1.53 13.85
CA ARG A 413 18.96 0.37 14.27
C ARG A 413 18.79 0.07 15.77
N VAL A 414 17.91 0.81 16.42
CA VAL A 414 17.50 0.66 17.82
C VAL A 414 15.96 0.68 17.90
N PRO A 415 15.36 0.31 19.04
CA PRO A 415 13.93 0.53 19.27
C PRO A 415 13.54 2.01 19.09
N PHE A 416 12.32 2.29 18.65
CA PHE A 416 11.89 3.67 18.35
C PHE A 416 11.98 4.60 19.55
N GLU A 417 11.79 4.07 20.76
CA GLU A 417 11.87 4.79 22.03
C GLU A 417 13.24 5.45 22.21
N ALA A 418 14.31 4.81 21.73
CA ALA A 418 15.66 5.34 21.79
C ALA A 418 15.94 6.45 20.75
N LEU A 419 15.07 6.61 19.75
CA LEU A 419 15.14 7.72 18.78
C LEU A 419 14.35 8.95 19.21
N LEU A 420 13.57 8.92 20.30
CA LEU A 420 12.72 10.02 20.77
C LEU A 420 13.49 11.19 21.41
N VAL A 421 14.67 11.50 20.89
CA VAL A 421 15.50 12.64 21.30
C VAL A 421 15.39 13.71 20.19
N PRO A 422 14.92 14.95 20.48
CA PRO A 422 14.72 15.98 19.46
C PRO A 422 15.95 16.24 18.57
N GLY A 423 17.14 16.30 19.17
CA GLY A 423 18.39 16.52 18.44
C GLY A 423 18.73 15.45 17.41
N ILE A 424 18.18 14.22 17.53
CA ILE A 424 18.35 13.18 16.51
C ILE A 424 17.58 13.56 15.23
N PHE A 425 16.35 14.04 15.35
CA PHE A 425 15.55 14.42 14.19
C PHE A 425 16.10 15.68 13.53
N GLU A 426 16.59 16.65 14.29
CA GLU A 426 17.31 17.81 13.76
C GLU A 426 18.56 17.38 12.98
N ALA A 427 19.35 16.44 13.53
CA ALA A 427 20.50 15.89 12.86
C ALA A 427 20.10 15.19 11.55
N ILE A 428 19.07 14.33 11.56
CA ILE A 428 18.51 13.66 10.38
C ILE A 428 18.10 14.67 9.30
N GLU A 429 17.42 15.75 9.68
CA GLU A 429 16.99 16.80 8.77
C GLU A 429 18.18 17.54 8.14
N SER A 430 19.26 17.75 8.88
CA SER A 430 20.45 18.44 8.37
C SER A 430 21.27 17.63 7.34
N VAL A 431 21.13 16.30 7.34
CA VAL A 431 21.97 15.41 6.51
C VAL A 431 21.71 15.60 5.01
N GLN A 432 22.79 15.80 4.24
CA GLN A 432 22.75 15.99 2.78
C GLN A 432 23.22 14.77 1.98
N THR A 433 23.99 13.88 2.59
CA THR A 433 24.52 12.66 1.95
C THR A 433 24.24 11.46 2.82
N ARG A 434 24.26 10.24 2.26
CA ARG A 434 24.07 9.01 3.04
C ARG A 434 24.99 8.99 4.27
N GLN A 435 24.44 8.71 5.45
CA GLN A 435 25.17 8.60 6.70
C GLN A 435 24.66 7.42 7.53
N THR A 436 25.59 6.73 8.19
CA THR A 436 25.33 5.62 9.10
C THR A 436 25.77 6.00 10.51
N HIS A 437 24.83 6.06 11.44
CA HIS A 437 25.04 6.26 12.88
C HIS A 437 24.76 4.94 13.62
N PRO A 438 25.31 4.71 14.83
CA PRO A 438 24.99 3.52 15.63
C PRO A 438 23.48 3.33 15.86
N ALA A 439 22.73 4.42 16.05
CA ALA A 439 21.29 4.38 16.32
C ALA A 439 20.41 4.33 15.05
N TYR A 440 20.85 4.91 13.93
CA TYR A 440 20.04 5.03 12.73
C TYR A 440 20.90 5.17 11.47
N ARG A 441 20.30 4.91 10.32
CA ARG A 441 20.88 5.22 9.02
C ARG A 441 19.95 6.12 8.25
N VAL A 442 20.49 7.14 7.60
CA VAL A 442 19.73 8.10 6.81
C VAL A 442 20.23 8.14 5.36
N PHE A 443 19.28 8.10 4.43
CA PHE A 443 19.50 8.22 3.01
C PHE A 443 18.69 9.41 2.47
N PRO A 444 19.32 10.58 2.32
CA PRO A 444 18.72 11.71 1.61
C PRO A 444 18.86 11.52 0.09
N VAL A 445 17.78 11.75 -0.65
CA VAL A 445 17.75 11.67 -2.11
C VAL A 445 16.77 12.67 -2.69
N LYS A 446 17.16 13.34 -3.77
CA LYS A 446 16.29 14.30 -4.46
C LYS A 446 15.08 13.57 -5.06
N GLN A 447 13.88 14.11 -4.86
CA GLN A 447 12.65 13.48 -5.36
C GLN A 447 12.61 13.39 -6.90
N SER A 448 13.26 14.33 -7.62
CA SER A 448 13.45 14.22 -9.07
C SER A 448 14.25 12.99 -9.49
N THR A 449 15.28 12.61 -8.71
CA THR A 449 16.09 11.42 -8.97
C THR A 449 15.28 10.16 -8.74
N LEU A 450 14.51 10.10 -7.64
CA LEU A 450 13.58 8.99 -7.37
C LEU A 450 12.57 8.80 -8.50
N LEU A 451 12.03 9.90 -9.03
CA LEU A 451 11.10 9.87 -10.15
C LEU A 451 11.78 9.27 -11.38
N GLU A 452 12.97 9.73 -11.73
CA GLU A 452 13.69 9.29 -12.92
C GLU A 452 14.07 7.80 -12.83
N GLU A 453 14.54 7.35 -11.67
CA GLU A 453 14.90 5.94 -11.47
C GLU A 453 13.71 4.97 -11.56
N GLY A 454 12.50 5.44 -11.27
CA GLY A 454 11.29 4.63 -11.38
C GLY A 454 10.61 4.70 -12.74
N LYS A 455 11.15 5.47 -13.70
CA LYS A 455 10.64 5.50 -15.08
C LYS A 455 11.18 4.35 -15.91
N VAL A 456 10.34 3.85 -16.81
CA VAL A 456 10.70 2.86 -17.82
C VAL A 456 10.35 3.40 -19.21
N LEU A 457 11.27 3.24 -20.16
CA LEU A 457 11.02 3.47 -21.58
C LEU A 457 10.33 2.23 -22.18
N LEU A 458 9.14 2.40 -22.75
CA LEU A 458 8.55 1.36 -23.61
C LEU A 458 9.21 1.46 -24.98
N THR A 459 10.26 0.67 -25.21
CA THR A 459 10.50 0.17 -26.57
C THR A 459 9.45 -0.90 -26.82
N LYS A 460 8.50 -0.67 -27.73
CA LYS A 460 7.59 -1.73 -28.19
C LYS A 460 8.46 -2.91 -28.66
N GLY A 461 8.55 -3.95 -27.84
CA GLY A 461 9.10 -5.24 -28.23
C GLY A 461 8.12 -5.89 -29.19
N THR A 462 8.64 -6.30 -30.34
CA THR A 462 8.01 -7.18 -31.33
C THR A 462 7.40 -8.39 -30.63
N HIS A 463 6.08 -8.36 -30.44
CA HIS A 463 5.30 -9.58 -30.45
C HIS A 463 4.96 -9.81 -31.93
N GLU A 464 5.65 -10.76 -32.56
CA GLU A 464 5.24 -11.34 -33.83
C GLU A 464 3.98 -12.21 -33.61
N GLU A 465 3.21 -12.34 -34.70
CA GLU A 465 1.84 -12.86 -34.86
C GLU A 465 0.77 -11.74 -34.66
N GLU A 466 0.21 -11.09 -35.67
CA GLU A 466 -0.15 -11.49 -37.05
C GLU A 466 0.13 -10.39 -38.09
N GLU A 467 0.21 -10.80 -39.35
CA GLU A 467 0.58 -10.03 -40.53
C GLU A 467 -0.24 -8.74 -40.77
N SER A 468 0.44 -7.78 -41.41
CA SER A 468 -0.07 -6.54 -42.01
C SER A 468 -0.30 -5.34 -41.08
N LYS A 469 0.77 -4.56 -40.89
CA LYS A 469 0.86 -3.11 -41.17
C LYS A 469 2.13 -2.59 -40.53
N THR A 470 3.02 -2.02 -41.35
CA THR A 470 4.14 -1.19 -40.93
C THR A 470 3.66 -0.14 -39.93
N HIS A 471 3.88 -0.37 -38.63
CA HIS A 471 3.60 0.61 -37.60
C HIS A 471 4.90 1.33 -37.26
N ASP A 472 4.92 2.62 -37.57
CA ASP A 472 5.96 3.53 -37.09
C ASP A 472 6.16 3.37 -35.58
N VAL A 473 7.43 3.25 -35.17
CA VAL A 473 7.85 3.16 -33.78
C VAL A 473 7.70 4.55 -33.16
N PHE A 474 6.51 4.86 -32.64
CA PHE A 474 6.34 6.01 -31.75
C PHE A 474 7.04 5.72 -30.43
N VAL A 475 8.16 6.40 -30.18
CA VAL A 475 8.78 6.48 -28.85
C VAL A 475 7.73 7.09 -27.92
N THR A 476 7.22 6.31 -26.98
CA THR A 476 6.28 6.79 -25.96
C THR A 476 7.07 7.47 -24.85
N GLU A 477 6.53 8.55 -24.28
CA GLU A 477 7.14 9.22 -23.14
C GLU A 477 7.37 8.22 -21.98
N PRO A 478 8.51 8.30 -21.28
CA PRO A 478 8.82 7.39 -20.19
C PRO A 478 7.79 7.53 -19.05
N PHE A 479 7.23 6.39 -18.62
CA PHE A 479 6.18 6.33 -17.61
C PHE A 479 6.73 5.76 -16.29
N TYR A 480 6.23 6.25 -15.16
CA TYR A 480 6.67 5.81 -13.84
C TYR A 480 6.00 4.47 -13.47
N THR A 481 6.80 3.45 -13.19
CA THR A 481 6.33 2.11 -12.80
C THR A 481 6.48 1.81 -11.32
N GLY A 482 6.99 2.76 -10.55
CA GLY A 482 7.42 2.53 -9.18
C GLY A 482 8.89 2.15 -9.10
N ASN A 483 9.47 2.33 -7.93
CA ASN A 483 10.81 1.87 -7.59
C ASN A 483 10.75 1.17 -6.22
N LYS A 484 11.78 0.36 -5.93
CA LYS A 484 11.89 -0.47 -4.73
C LYS A 484 12.45 0.34 -3.57
N TRP A 485 11.71 1.35 -3.11
CA TRP A 485 12.22 2.33 -2.16
C TRP A 485 12.62 1.68 -0.83
N GLY A 486 11.83 0.74 -0.34
CA GLY A 486 12.12 0.06 0.92
C GLY A 486 13.35 -0.82 0.80
N GLY A 487 13.50 -1.51 -0.33
CA GLY A 487 14.70 -2.27 -0.64
C GLY A 487 15.95 -1.40 -0.70
N LYS A 488 15.94 -0.43 -1.61
CA LYS A 488 17.12 0.38 -1.96
C LYS A 488 17.51 1.38 -0.87
N TYR A 489 16.56 2.13 -0.36
CA TYR A 489 16.86 3.31 0.46
C TYR A 489 16.76 3.06 1.97
N LEU A 490 15.97 2.07 2.40
CA LEU A 490 15.88 1.68 3.80
C LEU A 490 16.81 0.51 4.15
N ARG A 491 16.89 -0.53 3.31
CA ARG A 491 17.57 -1.80 3.65
C ARG A 491 18.93 -2.02 3.00
N ALA A 492 19.15 -1.59 1.75
CA ALA A 492 20.37 -1.92 1.02
C ALA A 492 21.63 -1.41 1.72
N PRO A 493 22.67 -2.24 1.95
CA PRO A 493 23.89 -1.84 2.65
C PRO A 493 24.74 -0.86 1.81
N ASP A 494 25.71 -0.18 2.43
CA ASP A 494 26.52 0.84 1.73
C ASP A 494 27.30 0.28 0.52
N ILE A 495 27.73 -0.98 0.62
CA ILE A 495 28.41 -1.69 -0.48
C ILE A 495 27.53 -1.85 -1.73
N TYR A 496 26.19 -1.88 -1.59
CA TYR A 496 25.27 -1.95 -2.73
C TYR A 496 25.50 -0.77 -3.68
N TRP A 497 25.62 0.44 -3.14
CA TRP A 497 25.80 1.65 -3.94
C TRP A 497 27.16 1.71 -4.62
N THR A 498 28.20 1.25 -3.92
CA THR A 498 29.55 1.12 -4.49
C THR A 498 29.56 0.15 -5.67
N ILE A 499 28.83 -0.96 -5.58
CA ILE A 499 28.64 -1.91 -6.69
C ILE A 499 27.90 -1.27 -7.86
N ILE A 500 26.81 -0.55 -7.61
CA ILE A 500 26.05 0.11 -8.69
C ILE A 500 26.93 1.13 -9.43
N GLU A 501 27.79 1.86 -8.72
CA GLU A 501 28.72 2.82 -9.31
C GLU A 501 29.83 2.15 -10.13
N LYS A 502 30.58 1.23 -9.53
CA LYS A 502 31.68 0.51 -10.20
C LYS A 502 31.20 -0.42 -11.32
N GLY A 503 29.97 -0.91 -11.20
CA GLY A 503 29.36 -1.86 -12.13
C GLY A 503 28.53 -1.22 -13.25
N LYS A 504 28.48 0.11 -13.37
CA LYS A 504 27.57 0.82 -14.30
C LYS A 504 27.58 0.27 -15.73
N ASP A 505 28.75 -0.06 -16.27
CA ASP A 505 28.91 -0.58 -17.65
C ASP A 505 29.06 -2.11 -17.72
N LYS A 506 29.04 -2.78 -16.56
CA LYS A 506 29.28 -4.22 -16.41
C LYS A 506 28.05 -4.98 -15.93
N LEU A 507 27.10 -4.29 -15.32
CA LEU A 507 25.84 -4.84 -14.84
C LEU A 507 24.77 -4.71 -15.92
N ILE A 508 23.97 -5.76 -16.07
CA ILE A 508 22.86 -5.79 -17.03
C ILE A 508 21.60 -6.33 -16.35
N ARG A 509 20.43 -5.84 -16.77
CA ARG A 509 19.15 -6.44 -16.34
C ARG A 509 19.02 -7.83 -16.95
N LEU A 510 18.61 -8.80 -16.15
CA LEU A 510 18.47 -10.19 -16.59
C LEU A 510 17.59 -10.33 -17.84
N ARG A 511 16.50 -9.56 -17.93
CA ARG A 511 15.57 -9.56 -19.08
C ARG A 511 16.22 -9.20 -20.43
N ASN A 512 17.41 -8.57 -20.40
CA ASN A 512 18.13 -8.18 -21.62
C ASN A 512 19.06 -9.29 -22.13
N VAL A 513 19.30 -10.34 -21.34
CA VAL A 513 20.17 -11.48 -21.70
C VAL A 513 19.47 -12.84 -21.59
N ALA A 514 18.28 -12.88 -20.97
CA ALA A 514 17.47 -14.06 -20.85
C ALA A 514 15.98 -13.72 -20.73
N GLU A 515 15.12 -14.62 -21.21
CA GLU A 515 13.69 -14.56 -20.96
C GLU A 515 13.37 -15.30 -19.65
N VAL A 516 12.59 -14.69 -18.78
CA VAL A 516 12.19 -15.28 -17.49
C VAL A 516 10.70 -15.63 -17.51
N ARG A 517 10.36 -16.89 -17.28
CA ARG A 517 8.99 -17.40 -17.22
C ARG A 517 8.73 -18.09 -15.88
N ARG A 518 7.46 -18.23 -15.51
CA ARG A 518 7.09 -19.05 -14.34
C ARG A 518 7.16 -20.54 -14.71
N GLY A 519 7.62 -21.37 -13.78
CA GLY A 519 7.61 -22.83 -13.95
C GLY A 519 6.20 -23.42 -14.07
N ILE A 520 6.12 -24.73 -14.25
CA ILE A 520 4.89 -25.43 -14.65
C ILE A 520 3.84 -25.41 -13.54
N THR A 521 2.71 -24.76 -13.81
CA THR A 521 1.50 -24.82 -12.97
C THR A 521 0.61 -25.98 -13.44
N THR A 522 0.53 -27.04 -12.65
CA THR A 522 -0.19 -28.27 -13.00
C THR A 522 -1.68 -28.20 -12.65
N GLY A 523 -2.05 -27.55 -11.54
CA GLY A 523 -3.42 -27.48 -11.00
C GLY A 523 -3.84 -28.70 -10.18
N VAL A 524 -3.21 -29.85 -10.42
CA VAL A 524 -3.42 -31.12 -9.70
C VAL A 524 -2.08 -31.81 -9.53
N ASN A 525 -1.37 -31.54 -8.44
CA ASN A 525 -0.06 -32.14 -8.22
C ASN A 525 -0.14 -33.67 -8.23
N ASP A 526 -1.07 -34.28 -7.49
CA ASP A 526 -1.16 -35.74 -7.35
C ASP A 526 -1.34 -36.52 -8.67
N PHE A 527 -1.83 -35.86 -9.72
CA PHE A 527 -1.98 -36.46 -11.06
C PHE A 527 -0.74 -36.24 -11.94
N PHE A 528 -0.21 -35.02 -11.95
CA PHE A 528 0.86 -34.67 -12.90
C PHE A 528 2.24 -35.15 -12.43
N TYR A 529 2.42 -35.31 -11.13
CA TYR A 529 3.71 -35.45 -10.49
C TYR A 529 3.87 -36.86 -9.91
N LEU A 530 4.37 -37.77 -10.73
CA LEU A 530 4.51 -39.20 -10.44
C LEU A 530 5.85 -39.51 -9.78
N ASP A 531 5.87 -40.49 -8.88
CA ASP A 531 7.10 -41.19 -8.50
C ASP A 531 7.26 -42.48 -9.32
N GLU A 532 8.39 -43.17 -9.18
CA GLU A 532 8.63 -44.42 -9.92
C GLU A 532 7.63 -45.53 -9.58
N ALA A 533 7.13 -45.59 -8.34
CA ALA A 533 6.19 -46.63 -7.93
C ALA A 533 4.84 -46.45 -8.62
N MET A 534 4.33 -45.21 -8.63
CA MET A 534 3.06 -44.86 -9.27
C MET A 534 3.16 -44.98 -10.79
N ALA A 535 4.27 -44.55 -11.40
CA ALA A 535 4.48 -44.70 -12.84
C ALA A 535 4.50 -46.19 -13.27
N ARG A 536 5.12 -47.06 -12.47
CA ARG A 536 5.13 -48.52 -12.71
C ARG A 536 3.77 -49.16 -12.45
N GLN A 537 3.06 -48.75 -11.39
CA GLN A 537 1.73 -49.27 -11.06
C GLN A 537 0.72 -49.06 -12.19
N TRP A 538 0.79 -47.89 -12.83
CA TRP A 538 -0.10 -47.54 -13.94
C TRP A 538 0.45 -47.93 -15.31
N GLU A 539 1.66 -48.51 -15.37
CA GLU A 539 2.34 -48.92 -16.61
C GLU A 539 2.37 -47.80 -17.68
N ILE A 540 2.52 -46.55 -17.24
CA ILE A 540 2.47 -45.38 -18.13
C ILE A 540 3.66 -45.44 -19.09
N GLU A 541 3.39 -45.19 -20.37
CA GLU A 541 4.40 -45.25 -21.41
C GLU A 541 5.53 -44.23 -21.15
N PRO A 542 6.82 -44.63 -21.29
CA PRO A 542 7.96 -43.75 -21.02
C PRO A 542 7.95 -42.45 -21.83
N GLU A 543 7.34 -42.42 -23.01
CA GLU A 543 7.22 -41.21 -23.85
C GLU A 543 6.42 -40.08 -23.20
N PHE A 544 5.54 -40.38 -22.24
CA PHE A 544 4.75 -39.39 -21.50
C PHE A 544 5.36 -39.02 -20.15
N LEU A 545 6.52 -39.59 -19.81
CA LEU A 545 7.18 -39.40 -18.52
C LEU A 545 8.50 -38.65 -18.68
N VAL A 546 8.51 -37.38 -18.28
CA VAL A 546 9.69 -36.52 -18.38
C VAL A 546 10.26 -36.17 -17.00
N PRO A 547 11.59 -36.00 -16.84
CA PRO A 547 12.18 -35.64 -15.55
C PRO A 547 11.70 -34.26 -15.08
N VAL A 548 11.39 -34.14 -13.78
CA VAL A 548 10.89 -32.89 -13.19
C VAL A 548 11.40 -32.65 -11.78
N ILE A 549 11.59 -31.39 -11.42
CA ILE A 549 11.90 -30.96 -10.05
C ILE A 549 10.67 -30.26 -9.45
N LYS A 550 10.12 -30.82 -8.37
CA LYS A 550 8.93 -30.24 -7.71
C LYS A 550 9.31 -29.23 -6.62
N SER A 551 10.44 -29.45 -5.95
CA SER A 551 10.90 -28.63 -4.82
C SER A 551 12.40 -28.38 -4.87
N PRO A 552 12.87 -27.17 -4.51
CA PRO A 552 14.30 -26.89 -4.34
C PRO A 552 15.00 -27.77 -3.29
N ARG A 553 14.25 -28.48 -2.44
CA ARG A 553 14.77 -29.44 -1.45
C ARG A 553 15.24 -30.76 -2.09
N GLU A 554 14.77 -31.07 -3.29
CA GLU A 554 15.21 -32.26 -4.04
C GLU A 554 16.60 -32.06 -4.66
N CYS A 555 17.04 -30.81 -4.81
CA CYS A 555 18.33 -30.46 -5.40
C CYS A 555 19.46 -30.46 -4.35
N ARG A 556 20.42 -31.38 -4.51
CA ARG A 556 21.65 -31.44 -3.68
C ARG A 556 22.71 -30.41 -4.06
N GLY A 557 22.70 -29.93 -5.30
CA GLY A 557 23.63 -28.92 -5.83
C GLY A 557 22.98 -28.08 -6.92
N ILE A 558 23.78 -27.24 -7.57
CA ILE A 558 23.35 -26.42 -8.70
C ILE A 558 23.27 -27.23 -9.99
N LEU A 559 24.29 -28.06 -10.23
CA LEU A 559 24.32 -28.98 -11.35
C LEU A 559 23.38 -30.15 -11.05
N ILE A 560 22.35 -30.28 -11.87
CA ILE A 560 21.35 -31.33 -11.78
C ILE A 560 21.59 -32.33 -12.90
N ASP A 561 21.77 -33.59 -12.52
CA ASP A 561 21.68 -34.71 -13.44
C ASP A 561 20.22 -35.21 -13.48
N PRO A 562 19.49 -35.05 -14.60
CA PRO A 562 18.10 -35.48 -14.72
C PRO A 562 17.87 -36.97 -14.47
N HIS A 563 18.91 -37.81 -14.61
CA HIS A 563 18.81 -39.26 -14.36
C HIS A 563 18.61 -39.58 -12.87
N ASN A 564 19.10 -38.72 -11.98
CA ASN A 564 18.99 -38.90 -10.53
C ASN A 564 17.67 -38.38 -9.94
N LEU A 565 16.79 -37.81 -10.77
CA LEU A 565 15.51 -37.26 -10.33
C LEU A 565 14.47 -38.36 -10.12
N LYS A 566 13.98 -38.48 -8.88
CA LYS A 566 12.96 -39.46 -8.47
C LYS A 566 11.57 -39.16 -9.03
N SER A 567 11.31 -37.90 -9.33
CA SER A 567 10.02 -37.42 -9.78
C SER A 567 9.94 -37.36 -11.30
N LYS A 568 8.84 -37.84 -11.86
CA LYS A 568 8.49 -37.67 -13.28
C LYS A 568 7.24 -36.79 -13.41
N LEU A 569 7.17 -36.04 -14.49
CA LEU A 569 6.00 -35.27 -14.90
C LEU A 569 5.28 -36.05 -16.00
N PHE A 570 3.98 -36.26 -15.83
CA PHE A 570 3.11 -36.74 -16.89
C PHE A 570 2.86 -35.61 -17.90
N LEU A 571 3.43 -35.72 -19.09
CA LEU A 571 3.36 -34.72 -20.14
C LEU A 571 2.79 -35.34 -21.43
N CYS A 572 1.47 -35.26 -21.59
CA CYS A 572 0.77 -35.77 -22.76
C CYS A 572 0.01 -34.66 -23.49
N HIS A 573 0.24 -34.57 -24.80
CA HIS A 573 -0.43 -33.61 -25.69
C HIS A 573 -1.41 -34.27 -26.67
N LYS A 574 -1.48 -35.60 -26.68
CA LYS A 574 -2.36 -36.38 -27.54
C LYS A 574 -3.80 -36.28 -27.04
N SER A 575 -4.74 -36.26 -27.98
CA SER A 575 -6.18 -36.35 -27.72
C SER A 575 -6.55 -37.76 -27.24
N LYS A 576 -7.72 -37.92 -26.61
CA LYS A 576 -8.20 -39.26 -26.21
C LYS A 576 -8.35 -40.21 -27.39
N ALA A 577 -8.65 -39.69 -28.59
CA ALA A 577 -8.77 -40.51 -29.79
C ALA A 577 -7.41 -41.11 -30.21
N GLU A 578 -6.34 -40.31 -30.11
CA GLU A 578 -4.97 -40.74 -30.40
C GLU A 578 -4.38 -41.66 -29.32
N LEU A 579 -4.92 -41.61 -28.10
CA LEU A 579 -4.48 -42.43 -26.97
C LEU A 579 -5.24 -43.76 -26.85
N LYS A 580 -6.08 -44.13 -27.82
CA LYS A 580 -6.87 -45.36 -27.75
C LYS A 580 -5.96 -46.58 -27.66
N GLY A 581 -6.11 -47.38 -26.60
CA GLY A 581 -5.30 -48.57 -26.34
C GLY A 581 -3.99 -48.32 -25.55
N THR A 582 -3.76 -47.08 -25.11
CA THR A 582 -2.62 -46.72 -24.25
C THR A 582 -2.99 -46.77 -22.76
N LYS A 583 -2.00 -47.05 -21.90
CA LYS A 583 -2.12 -46.95 -20.45
C LYS A 583 -2.26 -45.50 -19.97
N ALA A 584 -1.67 -44.56 -20.69
CA ALA A 584 -1.92 -43.13 -20.48
C ALA A 584 -3.42 -42.75 -20.55
N LEU A 585 -4.22 -43.37 -21.44
CA LEU A 585 -5.66 -43.12 -21.49
C LEU A 585 -6.39 -43.64 -20.25
N GLU A 586 -6.05 -44.85 -19.80
CA GLU A 586 -6.60 -45.42 -18.55
C GLU A 586 -6.28 -44.52 -17.36
N TYR A 587 -5.05 -43.99 -17.29
CA TYR A 587 -4.63 -43.06 -16.24
C TYR A 587 -5.41 -41.74 -16.26
N ILE A 588 -5.64 -41.17 -17.45
CA ILE A 588 -6.47 -39.96 -17.61
C ILE A 588 -7.91 -40.24 -17.16
N GLN A 589 -8.49 -41.37 -17.55
CA GLN A 589 -9.85 -41.75 -17.14
C GLN A 589 -9.96 -41.93 -15.62
N TRP A 590 -8.93 -42.49 -14.98
CA TRP A 590 -8.85 -42.51 -13.52
C TRP A 590 -8.86 -41.10 -12.93
N GLY A 591 -8.03 -40.18 -13.45
CA GLY A 591 -8.05 -38.78 -13.00
C GLY A 591 -9.41 -38.11 -13.16
N GLU A 592 -10.18 -38.48 -14.18
CA GLU A 592 -11.56 -38.01 -14.39
C GLU A 592 -12.53 -38.57 -13.35
N SER A 593 -12.36 -39.83 -12.96
CA SER A 593 -13.14 -40.44 -11.86
C SER A 593 -12.89 -39.76 -10.51
N GLN A 594 -11.70 -39.16 -10.32
CA GLN A 594 -11.34 -38.38 -9.13
C GLN A 594 -11.84 -36.93 -9.17
N GLY A 595 -12.46 -36.48 -10.27
CA GLY A 595 -12.98 -35.13 -10.41
C GLY A 595 -11.92 -34.06 -10.70
N PHE A 596 -10.68 -34.44 -11.07
CA PHE A 596 -9.58 -33.49 -11.31
C PHE A 596 -9.85 -32.51 -12.47
N GLN A 597 -10.61 -32.93 -13.47
CA GLN A 597 -11.07 -32.12 -14.59
C GLN A 597 -11.94 -30.92 -14.16
N GLN A 598 -12.56 -30.99 -12.99
CA GLN A 598 -13.44 -29.93 -12.49
C GLN A 598 -12.64 -28.81 -11.79
N ARG A 599 -11.34 -29.01 -11.51
CA ARG A 599 -10.52 -27.96 -10.87
C ARG A 599 -10.36 -26.76 -11.81
N PRO A 600 -10.39 -25.51 -11.30
CA PRO A 600 -10.39 -24.31 -12.15
C PRO A 600 -9.22 -24.24 -13.15
N THR A 601 -8.01 -24.61 -12.74
CA THR A 601 -6.81 -24.59 -13.59
C THR A 601 -6.82 -25.67 -14.68
N CYS A 602 -7.58 -26.75 -14.48
CA CYS A 602 -7.67 -27.90 -15.38
C CYS A 602 -8.86 -27.77 -16.36
N ALA A 603 -9.99 -27.24 -15.88
CA ALA A 603 -11.23 -27.09 -16.65
C ALA A 603 -11.08 -26.20 -17.90
N GLY A 604 -10.18 -25.21 -17.86
CA GLY A 604 -9.94 -24.29 -18.97
C GLY A 604 -9.02 -24.79 -20.08
N ARG A 605 -8.53 -26.03 -20.03
CA ARG A 605 -7.52 -26.56 -20.99
C ARG A 605 -8.16 -27.38 -22.13
N PRO A 606 -7.56 -27.38 -23.33
CA PRO A 606 -7.97 -28.28 -24.43
C PRO A 606 -7.54 -29.72 -24.12
N GLY A 607 -8.33 -30.39 -23.29
CA GLY A 607 -7.95 -31.60 -22.55
C GLY A 607 -7.34 -31.21 -21.20
N TRP A 608 -8.02 -31.55 -20.10
CA TRP A 608 -7.65 -31.07 -18.76
C TRP A 608 -6.26 -31.56 -18.30
N TRP A 609 -5.77 -32.67 -18.86
CA TRP A 609 -4.43 -33.24 -18.66
C TRP A 609 -3.34 -32.59 -19.52
N ASN A 610 -3.67 -31.75 -20.50
CA ASN A 610 -2.68 -31.21 -21.45
C ASN A 610 -2.02 -29.93 -20.90
N LEU A 611 -0.71 -30.00 -20.62
CA LEU A 611 0.07 -28.86 -20.10
C LEU A 611 0.62 -27.92 -21.20
N GLY A 612 0.30 -28.17 -22.46
CA GLY A 612 0.79 -27.46 -23.64
C GLY A 612 2.24 -27.80 -24.00
N LYS A 613 2.62 -27.58 -25.27
CA LYS A 613 4.02 -27.76 -25.71
C LYS A 613 4.93 -26.78 -24.97
N ARG A 614 6.03 -27.26 -24.41
CA ARG A 614 6.96 -26.46 -23.59
C ARG A 614 8.40 -26.74 -23.97
N HIS A 615 9.17 -25.67 -24.11
CA HIS A 615 10.62 -25.74 -24.26
C HIS A 615 11.28 -26.03 -22.91
N LEU A 616 12.37 -26.78 -22.94
CA LEU A 616 13.19 -27.01 -21.75
C LEU A 616 13.90 -25.69 -21.38
N PRO A 617 13.88 -25.31 -20.09
CA PRO A 617 14.57 -24.12 -19.63
C PRO A 617 16.09 -24.31 -19.66
N SER A 618 16.82 -23.23 -19.92
CA SER A 618 18.28 -23.23 -19.86
C SER A 618 18.77 -23.32 -18.41
N LEU A 619 18.12 -22.56 -17.53
CA LEU A 619 18.36 -22.50 -16.09
C LEU A 619 17.01 -22.35 -15.37
N SER A 620 16.95 -22.65 -14.07
CA SER A 620 15.75 -22.37 -13.29
C SER A 620 16.07 -21.91 -11.87
N PHE A 621 15.32 -20.94 -11.38
CA PHE A 621 15.60 -20.21 -10.15
C PHE A 621 14.49 -20.44 -9.11
N ASN A 622 14.82 -20.67 -7.83
CA ASN A 622 13.79 -20.92 -6.81
C ASN A 622 12.93 -19.69 -6.48
N TYR A 623 11.62 -19.89 -6.38
CA TYR A 623 10.64 -18.83 -6.17
C TYR A 623 10.63 -18.26 -4.74
N LEU A 624 10.75 -19.14 -3.74
CA LEU A 624 10.84 -18.79 -2.31
C LEU A 624 12.25 -19.06 -1.80
N ILE A 625 12.80 -18.09 -1.07
CA ILE A 625 14.19 -18.09 -0.62
C ILE A 625 14.20 -18.00 0.90
N ASP A 626 14.77 -19.01 1.53
CA ASP A 626 15.17 -18.96 2.93
C ASP A 626 16.56 -18.33 3.01
N THR A 627 17.63 -19.07 3.28
CA THR A 627 18.97 -18.45 3.39
C THR A 627 19.56 -18.04 2.03
N THR A 628 19.47 -18.90 1.02
CA THR A 628 20.20 -18.74 -0.24
C THR A 628 19.29 -18.95 -1.44
N ALA A 629 19.34 -18.01 -2.39
CA ALA A 629 18.76 -18.21 -3.71
C ALA A 629 19.68 -19.11 -4.55
N ARG A 630 19.11 -20.00 -5.36
CA ARG A 630 19.85 -20.97 -6.17
C ARG A 630 19.28 -20.99 -7.57
N THR A 631 20.16 -20.84 -8.54
CA THR A 631 19.86 -21.02 -9.95
C THR A 631 20.44 -22.35 -10.39
N PHE A 632 19.58 -23.28 -10.76
CA PHE A 632 19.92 -24.65 -11.13
C PHE A 632 20.20 -24.76 -12.63
N TYR A 633 21.16 -25.61 -12.99
CA TYR A 633 21.47 -25.99 -14.37
C TYR A 633 21.31 -27.50 -14.52
N ALA A 634 20.46 -27.93 -15.45
CA ALA A 634 20.25 -29.34 -15.76
C ALA A 634 20.86 -29.66 -17.13
N SER A 635 22.04 -30.28 -17.15
CA SER A 635 22.82 -30.51 -18.38
C SER A 635 22.09 -31.38 -19.42
N GLY A 636 21.29 -32.34 -18.97
CA GLY A 636 20.42 -33.17 -19.83
C GLY A 636 19.00 -32.61 -20.04
N GLY A 637 18.69 -31.44 -19.48
CA GLY A 637 17.37 -30.82 -19.49
C GLY A 637 16.36 -31.49 -18.56
N CYS A 638 15.58 -30.68 -17.84
CA CYS A 638 14.42 -31.14 -17.07
C CYS A 638 13.38 -30.02 -16.94
N TYR A 639 12.18 -30.39 -16.53
CA TYR A 639 11.13 -29.43 -16.22
C TYR A 639 11.15 -29.03 -14.73
N PHE A 640 10.60 -27.86 -14.42
CA PHE A 640 10.51 -27.35 -13.06
C PHE A 640 9.06 -26.99 -12.75
N SER A 641 8.65 -27.22 -11.49
CA SER A 641 7.33 -26.81 -11.01
C SER A 641 7.22 -25.29 -10.89
N ASP A 642 6.01 -24.82 -10.58
CA ASP A 642 5.74 -23.41 -10.31
C ASP A 642 6.37 -22.87 -9.01
N ASN A 643 7.11 -23.70 -8.26
CA ASN A 643 8.04 -23.29 -7.21
C ASN A 643 9.35 -22.70 -7.76
N PHE A 644 9.50 -22.64 -9.08
CA PHE A 644 10.67 -22.10 -9.76
C PHE A 644 10.29 -21.09 -10.85
N GLN A 645 11.31 -20.43 -11.36
CA GLN A 645 11.26 -19.43 -12.41
C GLN A 645 12.27 -19.82 -13.48
N ASP A 646 11.74 -20.19 -14.64
CA ASP A 646 12.50 -20.71 -15.77
C ASP A 646 13.18 -19.57 -16.51
N VAL A 647 14.45 -19.75 -16.84
CA VAL A 647 15.30 -18.77 -17.51
C VAL A 647 15.78 -19.38 -18.83
N PHE A 648 15.49 -18.68 -19.93
CA PHE A 648 15.83 -19.09 -21.29
C PHE A 648 16.90 -18.14 -21.85
N THR A 649 18.05 -18.69 -22.23
CA THR A 649 19.15 -17.93 -22.84
C THR A 649 19.82 -18.74 -23.94
N VAL A 650 20.68 -18.11 -24.73
CA VAL A 650 21.42 -18.79 -25.79
C VAL A 650 22.47 -19.74 -25.19
N PRO A 651 22.76 -20.90 -25.84
CA PRO A 651 23.66 -21.92 -25.29
C PRO A 651 25.02 -21.41 -24.81
N SER A 652 25.62 -20.45 -25.54
CA SER A 652 26.92 -19.86 -25.20
C SER A 652 26.94 -19.03 -23.90
N LEU A 653 25.77 -18.62 -23.40
CA LEU A 653 25.65 -17.83 -22.18
C LEU A 653 25.17 -18.64 -20.97
N VAL A 654 24.81 -19.93 -21.12
CA VAL A 654 24.20 -20.72 -20.04
C VAL A 654 25.10 -20.82 -18.81
N LEU A 655 26.35 -21.27 -18.97
CA LEU A 655 27.29 -21.41 -17.84
C LEU A 655 27.71 -20.05 -17.26
N PRO A 656 28.12 -19.04 -18.06
CA PRO A 656 28.44 -17.71 -17.52
C PRO A 656 27.25 -17.04 -16.81
N LEU A 657 26.03 -17.22 -17.31
CA LEU A 657 24.83 -16.69 -16.65
C LEU A 657 24.55 -17.46 -15.36
N CYS A 658 24.67 -18.79 -15.35
CA CYS A 658 24.51 -19.60 -14.14
C CYS A 658 25.47 -19.14 -13.02
N ALA A 659 26.73 -18.88 -13.39
CA ALA A 659 27.74 -18.33 -12.50
C ALA A 659 27.34 -16.95 -11.93
N SER A 660 26.94 -16.02 -12.81
CA SER A 660 26.45 -14.69 -12.42
C SER A 660 25.29 -14.77 -11.44
N LEU A 661 24.30 -15.64 -11.71
CA LEU A 661 23.07 -15.79 -10.92
C LEU A 661 23.23 -16.60 -9.61
N ASN A 662 24.39 -17.20 -9.35
CA ASN A 662 24.68 -17.88 -8.08
C ASN A 662 25.71 -17.15 -7.21
N SER A 663 26.23 -16.03 -7.71
CA SER A 663 27.16 -15.16 -7.01
C SER A 663 26.56 -14.48 -5.79
N THR A 664 27.42 -14.11 -4.83
CA THR A 664 27.04 -13.27 -3.68
C THR A 664 26.59 -11.88 -4.13
N LEU A 665 27.11 -11.36 -5.24
CA LEU A 665 26.60 -10.14 -5.89
C LEU A 665 25.10 -10.28 -6.22
N PHE A 666 24.69 -11.36 -6.87
CA PHE A 666 23.28 -11.55 -7.22
C PHE A 666 22.41 -11.83 -5.99
N GLN A 667 22.94 -12.52 -4.98
CA GLN A 667 22.26 -12.65 -3.67
C GLN A 667 21.99 -11.28 -3.04
N LEU A 668 22.94 -10.35 -3.11
CA LEU A 668 22.76 -8.99 -2.62
C LEU A 668 21.61 -8.30 -3.34
N MET A 669 21.59 -8.35 -4.68
CA MET A 669 20.53 -7.74 -5.50
C MET A 669 19.15 -8.30 -5.13
N ILE A 670 19.04 -9.63 -4.96
CA ILE A 670 17.81 -10.31 -4.57
C ILE A 670 17.36 -9.88 -3.16
N ASN A 671 18.26 -9.86 -2.17
CA ASN A 671 17.88 -9.52 -0.80
C ASN A 671 17.50 -8.04 -0.64
N VAL A 672 18.01 -7.17 -1.51
CA VAL A 672 17.59 -5.77 -1.59
C VAL A 672 16.19 -5.64 -2.19
N VAL A 673 15.91 -6.30 -3.32
CA VAL A 673 14.68 -6.10 -4.11
C VAL A 673 13.51 -7.00 -3.69
N GLY A 674 13.82 -8.16 -3.11
CA GLY A 674 12.87 -9.20 -2.76
C GLY A 674 11.90 -8.78 -1.65
N ARG A 675 10.73 -9.42 -1.63
CA ARG A 675 9.64 -9.11 -0.70
C ARG A 675 9.76 -9.95 0.55
N SER A 676 9.88 -9.32 1.71
CA SER A 676 10.06 -9.96 3.02
C SER A 676 8.80 -9.93 3.90
N ASN A 677 7.61 -9.87 3.29
CA ASN A 677 6.34 -9.65 4.00
C ASN A 677 5.68 -10.94 4.51
N PHE A 678 6.42 -12.05 4.54
CA PHE A 678 5.94 -13.34 5.04
C PHE A 678 6.34 -13.50 6.51
N GLY A 679 5.42 -14.00 7.34
CA GLY A 679 5.58 -14.10 8.79
C GLY A 679 6.87 -14.79 9.22
N ASP A 680 7.27 -15.83 8.49
CA ASP A 680 8.41 -16.71 8.83
C ASP A 680 9.76 -16.23 8.29
N GLY A 681 9.83 -15.02 7.72
CA GLY A 681 11.09 -14.49 7.21
C GLY A 681 11.53 -15.08 5.86
N LEU A 682 10.65 -15.77 5.14
CA LEU A 682 10.90 -16.17 3.74
C LEU A 682 10.89 -14.95 2.81
N LEU A 683 11.86 -14.91 1.90
CA LEU A 683 11.92 -13.93 0.83
C LEU A 683 11.25 -14.47 -0.41
N LYS A 684 10.43 -13.63 -1.04
CA LYS A 684 9.71 -13.95 -2.28
C LYS A 684 10.04 -12.92 -3.34
N ILE A 685 10.26 -13.40 -4.56
CA ILE A 685 10.45 -12.53 -5.72
C ILE A 685 9.57 -13.01 -6.87
N GLN A 686 8.83 -12.10 -7.50
CA GLN A 686 7.95 -12.44 -8.60
C GLN A 686 8.74 -12.58 -9.91
N THR A 687 8.20 -13.37 -10.85
CA THR A 687 8.83 -13.62 -12.16
C THR A 687 9.23 -12.35 -12.91
N TYR A 688 8.35 -11.34 -12.93
CA TYR A 688 8.68 -10.07 -13.59
C TYR A 688 9.77 -9.28 -12.85
N GLU A 689 9.90 -9.43 -11.53
CA GLU A 689 10.93 -8.75 -10.73
C GLU A 689 12.30 -9.39 -10.94
N VAL A 690 12.35 -10.71 -11.15
CA VAL A 690 13.60 -11.42 -11.46
C VAL A 690 14.22 -10.92 -12.76
N GLY A 691 13.40 -10.66 -13.79
CA GLY A 691 13.86 -10.07 -15.04
C GLY A 691 14.50 -8.68 -14.88
N ASP A 692 14.08 -7.91 -13.87
CA ASP A 692 14.58 -6.55 -13.63
C ASP A 692 15.81 -6.49 -12.70
N LEU A 693 16.21 -7.62 -12.13
CA LEU A 693 17.43 -7.71 -11.33
C LEU A 693 18.68 -7.47 -12.17
N LEU A 694 19.65 -6.77 -11.57
CA LEU A 694 20.97 -6.61 -12.14
C LEU A 694 21.82 -7.85 -11.85
N CYS A 695 22.50 -8.34 -12.87
CA CYS A 695 23.54 -9.35 -12.74
C CYS A 695 24.79 -8.88 -13.50
N LEU A 696 25.95 -9.48 -13.22
CA LEU A 696 27.14 -9.23 -14.02
C LEU A 696 26.90 -9.74 -15.43
N HIS A 697 27.26 -8.93 -16.43
CA HIS A 697 27.06 -9.27 -17.83
C HIS A 697 27.72 -10.63 -18.14
N PRO A 698 26.98 -11.64 -18.65
CA PRO A 698 27.51 -12.99 -18.76
C PRO A 698 28.72 -13.08 -19.70
N LYS A 699 28.81 -12.23 -20.74
CA LYS A 699 30.00 -12.14 -21.60
C LYS A 699 31.29 -11.67 -20.89
N ALA A 700 31.18 -11.03 -19.72
CA ALA A 700 32.33 -10.62 -18.94
C ALA A 700 32.90 -11.79 -18.11
N ILE A 701 32.11 -12.86 -17.91
CA ILE A 701 32.52 -14.04 -17.17
C ILE A 701 33.12 -15.04 -18.15
N ARG A 702 34.44 -15.22 -18.07
CA ARG A 702 35.13 -16.31 -18.78
C ARG A 702 35.11 -17.54 -17.87
N MET A 703 34.27 -18.51 -18.20
CA MET A 703 34.21 -19.79 -17.51
C MET A 703 34.30 -20.95 -18.49
N ASP A 704 35.29 -21.81 -18.24
CA ASP A 704 35.61 -23.02 -19.00
C ASP A 704 35.38 -24.31 -18.18
N GLN A 705 35.10 -24.20 -16.87
CA GLN A 705 34.97 -25.36 -15.98
C GLN A 705 33.64 -25.37 -15.21
N GLU A 706 32.86 -26.45 -15.41
CA GLU A 706 31.69 -26.77 -14.58
C GLU A 706 32.06 -27.03 -13.10
N GLN A 707 33.34 -27.28 -12.80
CA GLN A 707 33.83 -27.60 -11.45
C GLN A 707 33.56 -26.48 -10.43
N LEU A 708 33.49 -25.22 -10.84
CA LEU A 708 33.13 -24.13 -9.92
C LEU A 708 31.64 -24.17 -9.52
N LEU A 709 30.82 -24.97 -10.21
CA LEU A 709 29.40 -25.18 -9.94
C LEU A 709 29.13 -26.50 -9.18
N THR A 710 30.16 -27.33 -8.90
CA THR A 710 30.00 -28.64 -8.23
C THR A 710 30.05 -28.57 -6.69
N SER A 711 30.07 -27.36 -6.09
CA SER A 711 30.12 -27.22 -4.63
C SER A 711 29.02 -28.01 -3.92
N SER A 712 29.40 -28.66 -2.82
CA SER A 712 28.52 -29.42 -1.94
C SER A 712 27.67 -28.53 -1.02
N SER A 713 28.04 -27.25 -0.86
CA SER A 713 27.32 -26.29 -0.01
C SER A 713 27.26 -24.91 -0.66
N TRP A 714 26.05 -24.50 -1.02
CA TRP A 714 25.75 -23.19 -1.60
C TRP A 714 25.22 -22.20 -0.56
N ASN A 715 25.51 -22.39 0.72
CA ASN A 715 25.01 -21.52 1.77
C ASN A 715 25.73 -20.15 1.73
N VAL A 716 24.97 -19.07 1.57
CA VAL A 716 25.52 -17.71 1.55
C VAL A 716 26.09 -17.24 2.88
N LEU A 717 25.62 -17.81 4.00
CA LEU A 717 26.09 -17.47 5.35
C LEU A 717 27.44 -18.11 5.66
N THR A 718 27.79 -19.19 4.97
CA THR A 718 29.03 -19.94 5.15
C THR A 718 29.55 -20.37 3.77
N PRO A 719 30.11 -19.43 2.98
CA PRO A 719 30.47 -19.71 1.60
C PRO A 719 31.59 -20.76 1.52
N SER A 720 31.42 -21.74 0.64
CA SER A 720 32.46 -22.76 0.37
C SER A 720 33.63 -22.17 -0.43
N PRO A 721 34.81 -22.83 -0.46
CA PRO A 721 35.96 -22.39 -1.25
C PRO A 721 35.62 -22.18 -2.74
N GLU A 722 34.81 -23.07 -3.33
CA GLU A 722 34.39 -22.98 -4.72
C GLU A 722 33.50 -21.76 -4.96
N ARG A 723 32.63 -21.43 -3.99
CA ARG A 723 31.78 -20.23 -4.05
C ARG A 723 32.61 -18.95 -3.92
N ILE A 724 33.63 -18.95 -3.06
CA ILE A 724 34.57 -17.83 -2.95
C ILE A 724 35.36 -17.66 -4.26
N ALA A 725 35.79 -18.76 -4.89
CA ALA A 725 36.46 -18.72 -6.18
C ALA A 725 35.55 -18.14 -7.28
N LEU A 726 34.28 -18.56 -7.33
CA LEU A 726 33.26 -17.99 -8.23
C LEU A 726 33.07 -16.49 -7.99
N ASP A 727 32.90 -16.08 -6.74
CA ASP A 727 32.71 -14.68 -6.36
C ASP A 727 33.96 -13.84 -6.70
N THR A 728 35.16 -14.41 -6.58
CA THR A 728 36.42 -13.74 -6.92
C THR A 728 36.45 -13.30 -8.38
N ILE A 729 36.04 -14.17 -9.31
CA ILE A 729 35.94 -13.83 -10.74
C ILE A 729 35.03 -12.62 -10.95
N ILE A 730 33.91 -12.58 -10.23
CA ILE A 730 32.91 -11.51 -10.36
C ILE A 730 33.39 -10.21 -9.72
N PHE A 731 34.06 -10.29 -8.58
CA PHE A 731 34.60 -9.15 -7.86
C PHE A 731 35.81 -8.53 -8.57
N ASP A 732 36.64 -9.35 -9.21
CA ASP A 732 37.74 -8.90 -10.07
C ASP A 732 37.20 -8.11 -11.25
N GLU A 733 36.15 -8.63 -11.92
CA GLU A 733 35.51 -7.91 -13.02
C GLU A 733 34.91 -6.58 -12.54
N LEU A 734 34.42 -6.47 -11.31
CA LEU A 734 33.92 -5.21 -10.75
C LEU A 734 35.02 -4.30 -10.14
N ASN A 735 36.29 -4.70 -10.18
CA ASN A 735 37.40 -4.00 -9.54
C ASN A 735 37.14 -3.69 -8.04
N LEU A 736 36.62 -4.68 -7.31
CA LEU A 736 36.40 -4.55 -5.87
C LEU A 736 37.70 -4.80 -5.09
N THR A 737 38.02 -3.87 -4.19
CA THR A 737 39.08 -3.99 -3.19
C THR A 737 38.75 -5.08 -2.17
N GLN A 738 39.75 -5.54 -1.41
CA GLN A 738 39.52 -6.58 -0.40
C GLN A 738 38.48 -6.16 0.66
N GLY A 739 38.51 -4.90 1.10
CA GLY A 739 37.52 -4.37 2.06
C GLY A 739 36.10 -4.36 1.48
N GLU A 740 35.94 -3.98 0.21
CA GLU A 740 34.64 -4.02 -0.47
C GLU A 740 34.13 -5.45 -0.64
N ARG A 741 35.00 -6.43 -0.97
CA ARG A 741 34.62 -7.85 -1.05
C ARG A 741 34.08 -8.36 0.28
N THR A 742 34.77 -8.07 1.38
CA THR A 742 34.30 -8.42 2.73
C THR A 742 32.96 -7.75 3.02
N ALA A 743 32.80 -6.47 2.68
CA ALA A 743 31.54 -5.75 2.87
C ALA A 743 30.38 -6.36 2.05
N VAL A 744 30.64 -6.94 0.86
CA VAL A 744 29.61 -7.67 0.09
C VAL A 744 29.10 -8.87 0.87
N TYR A 745 30.00 -9.70 1.39
CA TYR A 745 29.63 -10.86 2.20
C TYR A 745 28.87 -10.45 3.47
N GLU A 746 29.41 -9.50 4.24
CA GLU A 746 28.76 -8.98 5.45
C GLU A 746 27.39 -8.37 5.15
N GLY A 747 27.27 -7.60 4.06
CA GLY A 747 26.02 -7.00 3.63
C GLY A 747 24.94 -8.04 3.36
N VAL A 748 25.27 -9.14 2.68
CA VAL A 748 24.30 -10.23 2.44
C VAL A 748 23.97 -10.98 3.72
N ILE A 749 24.97 -11.32 4.54
CA ILE A 749 24.78 -12.00 5.82
C ILE A 749 23.84 -11.18 6.72
N ASN A 750 24.08 -9.88 6.84
CA ASN A 750 23.29 -8.98 7.67
C ASN A 750 21.84 -8.86 7.14
N LEU A 751 21.64 -8.73 5.83
CA LEU A 751 20.29 -8.71 5.24
C LEU A 751 19.51 -9.99 5.51
N VAL A 752 20.16 -11.16 5.37
CA VAL A 752 19.53 -12.46 5.60
C VAL A 752 19.21 -12.64 7.09
N ASN A 753 20.19 -12.37 7.98
CA ASN A 753 20.00 -12.49 9.43
C ASN A 753 18.94 -11.52 9.94
N ALA A 754 19.00 -10.25 9.56
CA ALA A 754 17.99 -9.25 9.96
C ALA A 754 16.57 -9.70 9.58
N ARG A 755 16.40 -10.28 8.39
CA ARG A 755 15.10 -10.80 7.95
C ARG A 755 14.62 -12.00 8.77
N LEU A 756 15.52 -12.96 9.04
CA LEU A 756 15.20 -14.18 9.80
C LEU A 756 14.98 -13.89 11.30
N ASP A 757 15.79 -13.02 11.89
CA ASP A 757 15.70 -12.67 13.31
C ASP A 757 14.51 -11.76 13.59
N LYS A 758 14.20 -10.82 12.69
CA LYS A 758 12.95 -10.03 12.77
C LYS A 758 11.71 -10.92 12.72
N ALA A 759 11.75 -12.05 12.02
CA ALA A 759 10.68 -13.05 12.06
C ALA A 759 10.63 -13.80 13.42
N LYS A 760 11.78 -14.20 13.97
CA LYS A 760 11.87 -14.87 15.28
C LYS A 760 11.45 -13.99 16.46
N SER A 761 11.56 -12.67 16.36
CA SER A 761 11.12 -11.75 17.44
C SER A 761 9.65 -11.97 17.88
N LEU A 762 8.81 -12.54 17.02
CA LEU A 762 7.42 -12.93 17.32
C LEU A 762 7.32 -14.14 18.27
N SER A 763 8.24 -15.11 18.21
CA SER A 763 8.16 -16.34 19.02
C SER A 763 8.52 -16.10 20.48
N VAL A 764 9.42 -15.16 20.76
CA VAL A 764 9.81 -14.75 22.12
C VAL A 764 8.66 -14.03 22.84
N PHE A 765 7.92 -13.17 22.13
CA PHE A 765 6.73 -12.52 22.68
C PHE A 765 5.63 -13.54 23.02
N HIS A 766 5.39 -14.56 22.19
CA HIS A 766 4.44 -15.63 22.50
C HIS A 766 4.86 -16.52 23.69
N ALA A 767 6.17 -16.77 23.86
CA ALA A 767 6.68 -17.50 25.03
C ALA A 767 6.46 -16.69 26.33
N SER A 768 6.73 -15.38 26.31
CA SER A 768 6.49 -14.49 27.46
C SER A 768 5.01 -14.21 27.75
N SER A 769 4.14 -14.18 26.72
CA SER A 769 2.70 -14.02 26.90
C SER A 769 2.05 -15.30 27.44
N SER A 770 2.56 -16.48 27.08
CA SER A 770 2.09 -17.76 27.62
C SER A 770 2.31 -17.90 29.14
N LEU A 771 3.34 -17.24 29.69
CA LEU A 771 3.58 -17.16 31.15
C LEU A 771 2.56 -16.26 31.86
N ASN A 772 2.11 -15.17 31.22
CA ASN A 772 1.02 -14.34 31.75
C ASN A 772 -0.37 -14.99 31.59
N ASP A 773 -0.59 -15.78 30.53
CA ASP A 773 -1.82 -16.56 30.36
C ASP A 773 -1.95 -17.71 31.38
N ILE A 774 -0.83 -18.22 31.90
CA ILE A 774 -0.81 -19.20 33.01
C ILE A 774 -1.21 -18.53 34.34
N VAL A 775 -0.88 -17.25 34.55
CA VAL A 775 -1.28 -16.50 35.76
C VAL A 775 -2.77 -16.10 35.71
N VAL A 776 -3.32 -15.82 34.52
CA VAL A 776 -4.75 -15.51 34.34
C VAL A 776 -5.62 -16.78 34.39
N ASN A 777 -5.13 -17.92 33.90
CA ASN A 777 -5.89 -19.18 33.96
C ASN A 777 -5.86 -19.86 35.34
N ARG A 778 -4.83 -19.64 36.18
CA ARG A 778 -4.85 -20.13 37.58
C ARG A 778 -5.89 -19.41 38.45
N ARG A 779 -6.21 -18.14 38.18
CA ARG A 779 -7.28 -17.41 38.90
C ARG A 779 -8.70 -17.76 38.46
N ARG A 780 -8.88 -18.43 37.30
CA ARG A 780 -10.19 -18.93 36.84
C ARG A 780 -10.50 -20.36 37.31
N SER A 781 -9.50 -21.14 37.73
CA SER A 781 -9.71 -22.48 38.33
C SER A 781 -10.07 -22.45 39.81
N GLU A 782 -9.73 -21.39 40.55
CA GLU A 782 -10.07 -21.26 41.98
C GLU A 782 -11.47 -20.67 42.24
N SER A 783 -12.12 -20.06 41.23
CA SER A 783 -13.49 -19.50 41.38
C SER A 783 -14.62 -20.41 40.89
N ARG A 784 -14.35 -21.70 40.61
CA ARG A 784 -15.34 -22.70 40.16
C ARG A 784 -15.47 -23.93 41.07
N LEU A 785 -14.89 -23.90 42.28
CA LEU A 785 -15.00 -24.95 43.29
C LEU A 785 -15.81 -24.53 44.53
N SER A 786 -16.87 -23.75 44.35
CA SER A 786 -17.82 -23.42 45.41
C SER A 786 -19.27 -23.45 44.91
N ARG A 787 -19.75 -24.63 44.51
CA ARG A 787 -21.18 -25.00 44.39
C ARG A 787 -21.29 -26.49 44.00
N ALA A 788 -21.00 -27.35 44.96
CA ALA A 788 -21.45 -28.75 44.91
C ALA A 788 -22.06 -29.07 46.28
N THR A 789 -23.38 -29.18 46.28
CA THR A 789 -24.23 -29.66 47.38
C THR A 789 -23.80 -31.06 47.80
N VAL A 790 -23.38 -31.20 49.06
CA VAL A 790 -23.13 -32.48 49.71
C VAL A 790 -24.46 -32.99 50.29
N PRO A 791 -24.91 -34.22 49.98
CA PRO A 791 -26.01 -34.86 50.69
C PRO A 791 -25.48 -35.45 52.00
N ILE A 792 -26.21 -35.23 53.09
CA ILE A 792 -25.99 -35.88 54.39
C ILE A 792 -26.63 -37.27 54.35
N PRO A 793 -25.91 -38.36 54.65
CA PRO A 793 -26.53 -39.58 55.15
C PRO A 793 -26.28 -39.70 56.66
N SER A 794 -27.38 -39.91 57.37
CA SER A 794 -27.44 -40.33 58.76
C SER A 794 -26.73 -41.67 59.00
N GLN A 795 -25.89 -41.68 60.03
CA GLN A 795 -25.53 -42.81 60.92
C GLN A 795 -25.86 -44.24 60.46
N ARG A 796 -24.81 -45.04 60.19
CA ARG A 796 -24.36 -46.12 61.09
C ARG A 796 -23.00 -46.64 60.68
#